data_AF-A0AAD9K2L3-F1
#
_entry.id   AF-A0AAD9K2L3-F1
#
_cell.length_a   1.000
_cell.length_b   1.000
_cell.length_c   1.000
_cell.angle_alpha   90.00
_cell.angle_beta   90.00
_cell.angle_gamma   90.00
#
_symmetry.space_group_name_H-M   'P 1'
#
loop_
_entity.id
_entity.type
_entity.pdbx_description
1 polymer ?
#
loop_
_entity_poly.entity_id
_entity_poly.type
_entity_poly.pdbx_seq_one_letter_code
_entity_poly.pdbx_strand_id
1 'polypeptide(L)'
;MVDASKAFDKVNHSKLFGDALGYHRDKPFSTRDKDSSRGRCTERWQGAWWYDWCLNSNLNGQLGHNANHSHVLWTSWTGMKPLKTVEMKIRPDHFKVAADCGEMQVQGVTQSGIYLLNIGSQVVRVYCDLETDGGGWTVFQRRKDGSVDFYRTWEQYKRGFGDVDAEFWFGNEYIHRMTRSKQYVLRVELGSYNGQFRHAEYEQFSLDSETNNYTLLLGAYIYTSNAGDALSYHKGHPFSTFDHDKSRGSCTRKWHGAWWYDWCLNSHLNGVYKKGASWSYVIWDRWMGFRSLKFSEMKFRPANFKHGSDCTDLQSQGVTKDGVYIIYTGHTTASVYCDMSTSLGGWTVIQRRQNGETSFHRDWAHYKRGFGDAASEFWLGNEHISRMTTHSLYTLRVELEAADGGVGHAEYDRFAIGPESAHYALTLGIYLHTSTVADSFSYHSGQPFSTWDNDFSETGCTVKYTGGWWYDRCLESNLHGQYQRDIVWTRWKGLQSLKVTTMKIRPVNFMKATNCADLQNKGIRESGIYYLHTGHRIIHVYCDLNSSGGGWMIFQRRMTGDVPFHDVSWQRYKHGFGNVSHEYWLGNEVVHTITTAGTDYLLRIELTNANGTTRVAEYSDFRLDSEKHHYALQLGLFLSMSDVGDSLEYHHNKPFSTTDFDHSRGHCTSRNPGAWWFDWCANSNLNGIYGPGLGYKYIMWDQWLGLKALAGTKMMIRPVNFISAPDCGRMQQQGITTNGIYVLFVAGHSISVHCDFTTSGGGWILIERRTKDSPTFDVPFSAYNHSFGDHSHPRMDFWLGSEQIQHITRGRRFQIRFEMSLSGGLRKVVEFGGFTLDLTQGREMIRMSMYSAYSSTGKERFTSAFNRYSLPDLTWNYWLRQNNALKNLLIKIRPMDFTPGSNRLKTQITLNQCWKR
;
A
#
# COMPACT_ATOMS: atom_id res chain seq x y z
N MET A 1 -20.82 -48.14 34.42
CA MET A 1 -20.77 -46.67 34.30
C MET A 1 -19.76 -46.14 35.31
N VAL A 2 -18.54 -45.85 34.87
CA VAL A 2 -17.62 -44.92 35.55
C VAL A 2 -16.95 -44.11 34.44
N ASP A 3 -16.96 -42.82 34.69
CA ASP A 3 -16.86 -41.67 33.79
C ASP A 3 -15.47 -41.48 33.16
N ALA A 4 -15.43 -41.25 31.84
CA ALA A 4 -14.23 -41.10 31.01
C ALA A 4 -13.70 -39.64 31.02
N SER A 5 -13.86 -38.92 32.14
CA SER A 5 -13.51 -37.51 32.29
C SER A 5 -12.19 -37.25 33.01
N LYS A 6 -11.41 -38.27 33.39
CA LYS A 6 -10.19 -38.11 34.22
C LYS A 6 -8.86 -38.66 33.66
N ALA A 7 -8.78 -39.00 32.37
CA ALA A 7 -7.53 -39.48 31.76
C ALA A 7 -6.72 -38.41 31.00
N PHE A 8 -7.13 -37.13 31.02
CA PHE A 8 -6.53 -36.08 30.18
C PHE A 8 -5.40 -35.25 30.82
N ASP A 9 -4.96 -35.53 32.06
CA ASP A 9 -4.10 -34.60 32.81
C ASP A 9 -2.64 -35.02 33.07
N LYS A 10 -2.09 -36.04 32.41
CA LYS A 10 -0.66 -36.38 32.57
C LYS A 10 0.04 -36.77 31.27
N VAL A 11 0.23 -35.80 30.38
CA VAL A 11 1.31 -35.81 29.39
C VAL A 11 1.98 -34.44 29.41
N ASN A 12 3.29 -34.43 29.66
CA ASN A 12 4.15 -33.24 29.71
C ASN A 12 3.84 -32.25 28.58
N HIS A 13 3.29 -31.08 28.94
CA HIS A 13 3.03 -29.93 28.08
C HIS A 13 4.32 -29.15 27.69
N SER A 14 5.40 -29.84 27.33
CA SER A 14 6.65 -29.21 26.87
C SER A 14 7.17 -29.74 25.52
N LYS A 15 6.35 -30.48 24.77
CA LYS A 15 6.65 -30.81 23.36
C LYS A 15 6.08 -29.74 22.42
N LEU A 16 6.93 -28.73 22.14
CA LEU A 16 6.97 -27.89 20.92
C LEU A 16 5.65 -27.76 20.15
N PHE A 17 4.79 -26.84 20.60
CA PHE A 17 3.63 -26.41 19.82
C PHE A 17 4.10 -25.53 18.64
N GLY A 18 4.18 -26.10 17.43
CA GLY A 18 4.25 -25.31 16.19
C GLY A 18 5.27 -25.73 15.13
N ASP A 19 6.21 -26.64 15.41
CA ASP A 19 7.34 -26.90 14.50
C ASP A 19 7.21 -28.19 13.66
N ALA A 20 6.00 -28.57 13.24
CA ALA A 20 5.84 -29.74 12.36
C ALA A 20 6.62 -29.57 11.04
N LEU A 21 6.75 -28.32 10.55
CA LEU A 21 7.52 -27.97 9.35
C LEU A 21 9.03 -27.91 9.57
N GLY A 22 9.54 -27.56 10.76
CA GLY A 22 10.99 -27.53 11.01
C GLY A 22 11.65 -28.89 10.87
N TYR A 23 10.92 -29.98 11.14
CA TYR A 23 11.39 -31.34 10.84
C TYR A 23 11.60 -31.59 9.34
N HIS A 24 10.90 -30.84 8.49
CA HIS A 24 10.96 -30.91 7.02
C HIS A 24 11.96 -29.91 6.42
N ARG A 25 12.67 -29.12 7.24
CA ARG A 25 13.61 -28.09 6.79
C ARG A 25 14.75 -28.68 5.96
N ASP A 26 15.07 -28.00 4.87
CA ASP A 26 16.14 -28.33 3.90
C ASP A 26 15.99 -29.71 3.23
N LYS A 27 14.85 -30.39 3.42
CA LYS A 27 14.58 -31.67 2.77
C LYS A 27 14.17 -31.45 1.33
N PRO A 28 14.51 -32.38 0.43
CA PRO A 28 14.00 -32.37 -0.93
C PRO A 28 12.50 -32.67 -0.96
N PHE A 29 11.76 -32.00 -1.84
CA PHE A 29 10.38 -32.35 -2.13
C PHE A 29 10.33 -33.74 -2.74
N SER A 30 9.55 -34.64 -2.13
CA SER A 30 9.43 -36.03 -2.56
C SER A 30 8.07 -36.27 -3.22
N THR A 31 8.08 -36.89 -4.39
CA THR A 31 6.89 -37.35 -5.13
C THR A 31 6.91 -38.87 -5.26
N ARG A 32 5.84 -39.49 -5.77
CA ARG A 32 5.75 -40.96 -5.89
C ARG A 32 6.80 -41.53 -6.84
N ASP A 33 7.09 -40.82 -7.91
CA ASP A 33 8.08 -41.12 -8.94
C ASP A 33 9.52 -40.75 -8.55
N LYS A 34 9.68 -39.79 -7.62
CA LYS A 34 10.98 -39.32 -7.13
C LYS A 34 10.98 -39.15 -5.61
N ASP A 35 10.94 -40.28 -4.91
CA ASP A 35 10.91 -40.29 -3.45
C ASP A 35 12.33 -40.19 -2.86
N SER A 36 12.60 -39.07 -2.18
CA SER A 36 13.86 -38.80 -1.49
C SER A 36 13.72 -38.85 0.03
N SER A 37 12.56 -39.30 0.52
CA SER A 37 12.23 -39.47 1.93
C SER A 37 12.82 -40.74 2.54
N ARG A 38 13.02 -40.74 3.87
CA ARG A 38 13.38 -41.97 4.59
C ARG A 38 12.14 -42.83 4.81
N GLY A 39 12.09 -43.98 4.12
CA GLY A 39 11.07 -45.00 4.36
C GLY A 39 9.87 -44.99 3.39
N ARG A 40 10.06 -44.50 2.16
CA ARG A 40 9.05 -44.46 1.09
C ARG A 40 7.76 -43.75 1.50
N CYS A 41 7.88 -42.54 2.04
CA CYS A 41 6.76 -41.82 2.62
C CYS A 41 5.69 -41.44 1.58
N THR A 42 6.09 -41.20 0.32
CA THR A 42 5.13 -40.82 -0.74
C THR A 42 4.24 -42.00 -1.12
N GLU A 43 4.79 -43.23 -1.12
CA GLU A 43 4.07 -44.48 -1.34
C GLU A 43 3.15 -44.81 -0.14
N ARG A 44 3.64 -44.61 1.08
CA ARG A 44 2.93 -44.97 2.31
C ARG A 44 1.79 -44.01 2.69
N TRP A 45 1.92 -42.73 2.38
CA TRP A 45 0.98 -41.68 2.81
C TRP A 45 0.25 -40.98 1.66
N GLN A 46 0.46 -41.46 0.42
CA GLN A 46 -0.23 -41.01 -0.79
C GLN A 46 -0.28 -39.48 -0.94
N GLY A 47 0.86 -38.81 -0.72
CA GLY A 47 0.99 -37.36 -0.82
C GLY A 47 2.43 -36.93 -1.05
N ALA A 48 2.62 -35.86 -1.82
CA ALA A 48 3.94 -35.30 -2.11
C ALA A 48 4.32 -34.22 -1.09
N TRP A 49 5.45 -34.37 -0.40
CA TRP A 49 5.82 -33.44 0.68
C TRP A 49 7.34 -33.38 0.86
N TRP A 50 7.83 -32.38 1.61
CA TRP A 50 9.23 -32.25 2.02
C TRP A 50 9.58 -33.23 3.16
N TYR A 51 9.32 -34.52 2.99
CA TYR A 51 9.48 -35.51 4.06
C TYR A 51 10.94 -35.62 4.54
N ASP A 52 11.16 -35.56 5.86
CA ASP A 52 12.35 -36.14 6.49
C ASP A 52 12.04 -37.56 6.97
N TRP A 53 10.97 -37.67 7.75
CA TRP A 53 10.29 -38.90 8.18
C TRP A 53 8.80 -38.77 7.90
N CYS A 54 8.11 -39.90 7.75
CA CYS A 54 6.72 -39.91 7.26
C CYS A 54 5.65 -39.41 8.24
N LEU A 55 6.04 -38.98 9.44
CA LEU A 55 5.14 -38.60 10.53
C LEU A 55 5.56 -37.24 11.07
N ASN A 56 4.92 -36.15 10.64
CA ASN A 56 4.96 -34.82 11.28
C ASN A 56 3.94 -33.85 10.65
N SER A 57 4.02 -33.65 9.34
CA SER A 57 2.96 -33.02 8.54
C SER A 57 2.90 -33.66 7.16
N ASN A 58 1.71 -33.65 6.57
CA ASN A 58 1.48 -34.01 5.18
C ASN A 58 0.24 -33.25 4.72
N LEU A 59 0.43 -32.03 4.22
CA LEU A 59 -0.71 -31.23 3.75
C LEU A 59 -1.19 -31.65 2.35
N ASN A 60 -0.36 -32.42 1.63
CA ASN A 60 -0.66 -32.99 0.33
C ASN A 60 -1.20 -34.43 0.38
N GLY A 61 -1.61 -34.92 1.55
CA GLY A 61 -2.20 -36.26 1.72
C GLY A 61 -3.62 -36.37 1.15
N GLN A 62 -4.17 -37.59 1.11
CA GLN A 62 -5.53 -37.85 0.64
C GLN A 62 -6.59 -37.35 1.64
N LEU A 63 -7.66 -36.71 1.12
CA LEU A 63 -8.84 -36.36 1.91
C LEU A 63 -9.70 -37.62 2.10
N GLY A 64 -9.76 -38.16 3.32
CA GLY A 64 -10.41 -39.46 3.59
C GLY A 64 -11.06 -39.58 4.98
N HIS A 65 -12.01 -40.50 5.10
CA HIS A 65 -12.87 -40.72 6.27
C HIS A 65 -12.33 -41.76 7.29
N ASN A 66 -11.25 -42.48 6.99
CA ASN A 66 -10.79 -43.63 7.78
C ASN A 66 -9.41 -43.40 8.38
N ALA A 67 -9.24 -43.63 9.68
CA ALA A 67 -8.05 -43.34 10.50
C ALA A 67 -6.73 -44.05 10.11
N ASN A 68 -6.64 -44.65 8.91
CA ASN A 68 -5.43 -45.29 8.40
C ASN A 68 -4.61 -44.30 7.57
N HIS A 69 -3.64 -43.68 8.23
CA HIS A 69 -2.35 -43.19 7.70
C HIS A 69 -2.30 -42.56 6.28
N SER A 70 -3.33 -41.85 5.82
CA SER A 70 -3.39 -41.34 4.44
C SER A 70 -3.90 -39.89 4.37
N HIS A 71 -3.79 -39.10 5.44
CA HIS A 71 -4.58 -37.86 5.59
C HIS A 71 -3.80 -36.55 5.46
N VAL A 72 -4.53 -35.47 5.13
CA VAL A 72 -4.09 -34.09 5.34
C VAL A 72 -3.92 -33.83 6.84
N LEU A 73 -2.68 -33.72 7.32
CA LEU A 73 -2.38 -33.77 8.76
C LEU A 73 -1.32 -32.77 9.21
N TRP A 74 -1.51 -32.27 10.44
CA TRP A 74 -0.57 -31.44 11.16
C TRP A 74 -0.44 -31.96 12.60
N THR A 75 0.50 -32.89 12.82
CA THR A 75 0.49 -33.73 14.03
C THR A 75 0.74 -32.96 15.31
N SER A 76 1.47 -31.85 15.27
CA SER A 76 1.71 -31.01 16.45
C SER A 76 0.47 -30.26 16.93
N TRP A 77 -0.62 -30.23 16.14
CA TRP A 77 -1.88 -29.58 16.50
C TRP A 77 -3.00 -30.61 16.68
N THR A 78 -3.19 -31.50 15.73
CA THR A 78 -4.35 -32.40 15.68
C THR A 78 -4.01 -33.86 16.00
N GLY A 79 -2.74 -34.17 16.24
CA GLY A 79 -2.25 -35.55 16.25
C GLY A 79 -2.48 -36.21 14.89
N MET A 80 -3.02 -37.43 14.88
CA MET A 80 -3.38 -38.13 13.64
C MET A 80 -4.79 -37.77 13.12
N LYS A 81 -5.47 -36.77 13.69
CA LYS A 81 -6.80 -36.35 13.22
C LYS A 81 -6.68 -35.55 11.91
N PRO A 82 -7.46 -35.88 10.87
CA PRO A 82 -7.43 -35.19 9.58
C PRO A 82 -7.96 -33.76 9.67
N LEU A 83 -7.41 -32.87 8.86
CA LEU A 83 -7.89 -31.50 8.65
C LEU A 83 -9.08 -31.47 7.67
N LYS A 84 -10.03 -30.55 7.88
CA LYS A 84 -11.18 -30.30 7.00
C LYS A 84 -10.81 -29.37 5.83
N THR A 85 -10.07 -28.31 6.11
CA THR A 85 -9.59 -27.37 5.08
C THR A 85 -8.15 -27.00 5.34
N VAL A 86 -7.41 -26.72 4.27
CA VAL A 86 -6.04 -26.21 4.30
C VAL A 86 -5.85 -25.19 3.19
N GLU A 87 -5.28 -24.04 3.53
CA GLU A 87 -4.74 -23.08 2.57
C GLU A 87 -3.27 -22.79 2.87
N MET A 88 -2.46 -22.74 1.82
CA MET A 88 -1.06 -22.29 1.87
C MET A 88 -0.93 -21.03 1.03
N LYS A 89 -0.37 -19.98 1.64
CA LYS A 89 -0.19 -18.66 1.02
C LYS A 89 1.25 -18.17 1.20
N ILE A 90 1.79 -17.43 0.23
CA ILE A 90 3.08 -16.74 0.37
C ILE A 90 2.95 -15.25 0.11
N ARG A 91 3.83 -14.46 0.73
CA ARG A 91 3.95 -13.01 0.50
C ARG A 91 5.42 -12.61 0.62
N PRO A 92 5.96 -11.62 -0.10
CA PRO A 92 7.38 -11.30 0.02
C PRO A 92 7.77 -10.79 1.41
N ASP A 93 8.97 -11.16 1.88
CA ASP A 93 9.51 -10.75 3.20
C ASP A 93 9.73 -9.24 3.32
N HIS A 94 9.90 -8.54 2.21
CA HIS A 94 10.05 -7.07 2.15
C HIS A 94 8.72 -6.32 2.20
N PHE A 95 7.60 -7.04 2.39
CA PHE A 95 6.42 -6.48 3.05
C PHE A 95 6.83 -6.17 4.50
N LYS A 96 7.54 -5.04 4.67
CA LYS A 96 8.17 -4.64 5.92
C LYS A 96 7.13 -4.65 7.03
N VAL A 97 7.30 -5.54 8.00
CA VAL A 97 6.68 -5.35 9.32
C VAL A 97 7.14 -3.99 9.80
N ALA A 98 6.23 -3.03 9.84
CA ALA A 98 6.60 -1.63 10.03
C ALA A 98 7.22 -1.42 11.43
N ALA A 99 8.05 -0.40 11.58
CA ALA A 99 8.68 -0.09 12.85
C ALA A 99 7.72 0.58 13.85
N ASP A 100 6.73 1.29 13.34
CA ASP A 100 5.72 2.02 14.10
C ASP A 100 4.39 2.10 13.32
N CYS A 101 3.32 2.52 14.00
CA CYS A 101 2.00 2.68 13.39
C CYS A 101 1.97 3.75 12.28
N GLY A 102 2.86 4.75 12.35
CA GLY A 102 3.01 5.75 11.29
C GLY A 102 3.50 5.12 9.99
N GLU A 103 4.52 4.28 10.05
CA GLU A 103 5.01 3.54 8.88
C GLU A 103 3.95 2.55 8.34
N MET A 104 3.15 1.90 9.20
CA MET A 104 2.03 1.06 8.72
C MET A 104 0.97 1.86 7.97
N GLN A 105 0.66 3.08 8.45
CA GLN A 105 -0.32 3.91 7.76
C GLN A 105 0.18 4.39 6.40
N VAL A 106 1.46 4.77 6.31
CA VAL A 106 2.12 5.07 5.02
C VAL A 106 2.11 3.87 4.07
N GLN A 107 2.08 2.64 4.59
CA GLN A 107 1.93 1.41 3.79
C GLN A 107 0.47 1.13 3.37
N GLY A 108 -0.48 2.03 3.65
CA GLY A 108 -1.88 1.94 3.22
C GLY A 108 -2.84 1.30 4.23
N VAL A 109 -2.40 1.09 5.48
CA VAL A 109 -3.29 0.61 6.55
C VAL A 109 -4.05 1.79 7.15
N THR A 110 -5.38 1.76 7.14
CA THR A 110 -6.21 2.94 7.49
C THR A 110 -7.19 2.71 8.63
N GLN A 111 -7.32 1.47 9.10
CA GLN A 111 -8.26 1.14 10.18
C GLN A 111 -7.52 1.05 11.51
N SER A 112 -8.10 1.62 12.57
CA SER A 112 -7.58 1.42 13.92
C SER A 112 -7.72 -0.05 14.33
N GLY A 113 -6.73 -0.60 15.04
CA GLY A 113 -6.76 -1.99 15.43
C GLY A 113 -5.44 -2.53 15.95
N ILE A 114 -5.38 -3.84 16.16
CA ILE A 114 -4.15 -4.51 16.59
C ILE A 114 -3.32 -4.92 15.39
N TYR A 115 -2.05 -4.58 15.43
CA TYR A 115 -1.08 -4.92 14.40
C TYR A 115 0.22 -5.47 15.01
N LEU A 116 1.06 -6.02 14.14
CA LEU A 116 2.39 -6.49 14.50
C LEU A 116 3.43 -5.46 14.04
N LEU A 117 4.22 -4.94 14.98
CA LEU A 117 5.36 -4.06 14.69
C LEU A 117 6.68 -4.76 14.94
N ASN A 118 7.72 -4.38 14.19
CA ASN A 118 9.08 -4.83 14.42
C ASN A 118 9.88 -3.77 15.19
N ILE A 119 10.06 -4.01 16.49
CA ILE A 119 10.85 -3.15 17.38
C ILE A 119 12.23 -3.77 17.52
N GLY A 120 13.12 -3.42 16.58
CA GLY A 120 14.49 -3.93 16.50
C GLY A 120 14.56 -5.37 15.96
N SER A 121 14.69 -6.34 16.86
CA SER A 121 14.69 -7.78 16.53
C SER A 121 13.48 -8.52 17.08
N GLN A 122 12.47 -7.78 17.56
CA GLN A 122 11.29 -8.33 18.22
C GLN A 122 10.02 -7.85 17.53
N VAL A 123 9.18 -8.82 17.13
CA VAL A 123 7.84 -8.55 16.64
C VAL A 123 6.85 -8.55 17.81
N VAL A 124 6.10 -7.47 17.98
CA VAL A 124 5.16 -7.30 19.10
C VAL A 124 3.80 -6.82 18.61
N ARG A 125 2.75 -7.26 19.32
CA ARG A 125 1.37 -6.77 19.12
C ARG A 125 1.26 -5.37 19.72
N VAL A 126 0.72 -4.44 18.94
CA VAL A 126 0.41 -3.08 19.39
C VAL A 126 -0.98 -2.70 18.94
N TYR A 127 -1.60 -1.76 19.64
CA TYR A 127 -2.79 -1.08 19.14
C TYR A 127 -2.35 0.16 18.36
N CYS A 128 -2.73 0.23 17.08
CA CYS A 128 -2.56 1.42 16.27
C CYS A 128 -3.87 2.16 16.17
N ASP A 129 -3.82 3.44 16.52
CA ASP A 129 -4.88 4.39 16.24
C ASP A 129 -4.51 5.14 14.95
N LEU A 130 -5.23 4.80 13.88
CA LEU A 130 -4.97 5.30 12.52
C LEU A 130 -6.03 6.32 12.09
N GLU A 131 -6.95 6.67 12.99
CA GLU A 131 -8.11 7.51 12.68
C GLU A 131 -8.02 8.86 13.40
N THR A 132 -7.55 8.89 14.65
CA THR A 132 -7.53 10.12 15.43
C THR A 132 -6.44 11.08 14.95
N ASP A 133 -6.80 12.33 14.67
CA ASP A 133 -5.86 13.40 14.28
C ASP A 133 -4.94 12.99 13.10
N GLY A 134 -5.49 12.34 12.09
CA GLY A 134 -4.73 11.85 10.93
C GLY A 134 -3.95 10.55 11.16
N GLY A 135 -4.05 9.96 12.35
CA GLY A 135 -3.52 8.63 12.64
C GLY A 135 -2.01 8.56 12.85
N GLY A 136 -1.48 7.36 12.65
CA GLY A 136 -0.07 7.01 12.81
C GLY A 136 0.31 6.75 14.26
N TRP A 137 -0.66 6.70 15.16
CA TRP A 137 -0.44 6.66 16.60
C TRP A 137 -0.21 5.24 17.09
N THR A 138 0.92 5.03 17.76
CA THR A 138 1.21 3.82 18.52
C THR A 138 0.75 4.03 19.96
N VAL A 139 -0.29 3.30 20.38
CA VAL A 139 -0.82 3.39 21.75
C VAL A 139 0.04 2.57 22.70
N PHE A 140 0.49 3.18 23.80
CA PHE A 140 1.34 2.50 24.78
C PHE A 140 0.76 2.42 26.20
N GLN A 141 -0.31 3.14 26.47
CA GLN A 141 -1.05 3.06 27.72
C GLN A 141 -2.54 3.28 27.44
N ARG A 142 -3.41 2.48 28.08
CA ARG A 142 -4.85 2.70 28.05
C ARG A 142 -5.52 2.36 29.38
N ARG A 143 -6.39 3.25 29.86
CA ARG A 143 -7.31 3.08 30.99
C ARG A 143 -8.74 3.36 30.53
N LYS A 144 -9.68 2.48 30.82
CA LYS A 144 -11.09 2.59 30.40
C LYS A 144 -12.11 1.99 31.36
N ASP A 145 -11.75 0.99 32.16
CA ASP A 145 -12.69 0.21 32.96
C ASP A 145 -12.17 -0.32 34.30
N GLY A 146 -10.86 -0.22 34.56
CA GLY A 146 -10.21 -0.72 35.77
C GLY A 146 -10.03 -2.25 35.80
N SER A 147 -10.13 -2.92 34.66
CA SER A 147 -9.93 -4.38 34.55
C SER A 147 -8.50 -4.82 34.86
N VAL A 148 -7.53 -3.92 34.79
CA VAL A 148 -6.11 -4.21 35.05
C VAL A 148 -5.59 -3.39 36.22
N ASP A 149 -4.90 -4.07 37.15
CA ASP A 149 -4.17 -3.42 38.23
C ASP A 149 -2.86 -2.79 37.70
N PHE A 150 -2.65 -1.51 37.99
CA PHE A 150 -1.46 -0.73 37.61
C PHE A 150 -0.49 -0.53 38.80
N TYR A 151 -0.80 -1.02 40.00
CA TYR A 151 0.15 -1.04 41.11
C TYR A 151 1.14 -2.21 40.96
N ARG A 152 2.08 -2.06 40.02
CA ARG A 152 3.00 -3.11 39.56
C ARG A 152 4.46 -2.83 39.87
N THR A 153 5.24 -3.90 39.85
CA THR A 153 6.69 -3.89 40.07
C THR A 153 7.46 -3.25 38.90
N TRP A 154 8.71 -2.86 39.14
CA TRP A 154 9.64 -2.39 38.11
C TRP A 154 9.73 -3.33 36.90
N GLU A 155 9.92 -4.63 37.15
CA GLU A 155 10.10 -5.61 36.07
C GLU A 155 8.85 -5.79 35.21
N GLN A 156 7.66 -5.63 35.79
CA GLN A 156 6.39 -5.66 35.07
C GLN A 156 6.22 -4.40 34.21
N TYR A 157 6.52 -3.21 34.74
CA TYR A 157 6.50 -1.97 33.96
C TYR A 157 7.53 -1.95 32.83
N LYS A 158 8.69 -2.59 33.03
CA LYS A 158 9.70 -2.80 32.00
C LYS A 158 9.21 -3.67 30.84
N ARG A 159 8.60 -4.82 31.14
CA ARG A 159 8.14 -5.80 30.13
C ARG A 159 6.78 -5.50 29.53
N GLY A 160 5.96 -4.70 30.21
CA GLY A 160 4.56 -4.49 29.86
C GLY A 160 3.61 -5.50 30.50
N PHE A 161 2.33 -5.14 30.60
CA PHE A 161 1.27 -5.96 31.18
C PHE A 161 -0.11 -5.50 30.68
N GLY A 162 -1.13 -6.35 30.86
CA GLY A 162 -2.48 -6.12 30.37
C GLY A 162 -2.70 -6.72 28.97
N ASP A 163 -3.80 -6.31 28.33
CA ASP A 163 -4.14 -6.73 26.96
C ASP A 163 -4.30 -5.50 26.08
N VAL A 164 -3.71 -5.52 24.88
CA VAL A 164 -3.76 -4.42 23.90
C VAL A 164 -5.19 -4.12 23.43
N ASP A 165 -6.10 -5.09 23.55
CA ASP A 165 -7.54 -4.93 23.32
C ASP A 165 -8.30 -4.30 24.50
N ALA A 166 -7.67 -4.25 25.67
CA ALA A 166 -8.26 -3.81 26.93
C ALA A 166 -7.45 -2.67 27.57
N GLU A 167 -7.24 -2.72 28.89
CA GLU A 167 -6.29 -1.87 29.59
C GLU A 167 -4.90 -2.50 29.56
N PHE A 168 -3.88 -1.69 29.32
CA PHE A 168 -2.50 -2.18 29.29
C PHE A 168 -1.48 -1.08 29.53
N TRP A 169 -0.27 -1.53 29.85
CA TRP A 169 0.97 -0.79 29.74
C TRP A 169 1.90 -1.53 28.80
N PHE A 170 2.40 -0.84 27.77
CA PHE A 170 3.14 -1.48 26.69
C PHE A 170 4.50 -2.03 27.12
N GLY A 171 5.16 -1.38 28.08
CA GLY A 171 6.48 -1.76 28.58
C GLY A 171 7.54 -0.71 28.29
N ASN A 172 8.23 -0.25 29.34
CA ASN A 172 9.21 0.84 29.25
C ASN A 172 10.36 0.50 28.28
N GLU A 173 10.76 -0.76 28.21
CA GLU A 173 11.83 -1.20 27.31
C GLU A 173 11.44 -1.07 25.83
N TYR A 174 10.18 -1.37 25.49
CA TYR A 174 9.69 -1.22 24.13
C TYR A 174 9.57 0.26 23.74
N ILE A 175 9.05 1.08 24.65
CA ILE A 175 8.93 2.53 24.43
C ILE A 175 10.32 3.17 24.26
N HIS A 176 11.29 2.82 25.11
CA HIS A 176 12.67 3.29 25.00
C HIS A 176 13.28 2.93 23.63
N ARG A 177 13.14 1.67 23.20
CA ARG A 177 13.71 1.21 21.93
C ARG A 177 13.12 1.91 20.72
N MET A 178 11.80 2.11 20.71
CA MET A 178 11.13 2.84 19.61
C MET A 178 11.59 4.30 19.59
N THR A 179 11.48 4.97 20.74
CA THR A 179 11.72 6.41 20.85
C THR A 179 13.20 6.81 20.80
N ARG A 180 14.14 5.85 20.89
CA ARG A 180 15.57 6.07 20.65
C ARG A 180 15.92 6.23 19.17
N SER A 181 15.14 5.61 18.28
CA SER A 181 15.51 5.48 16.85
C SER A 181 15.06 6.67 15.99
N LYS A 182 14.01 7.37 16.40
CA LYS A 182 13.41 8.51 15.70
C LYS A 182 12.86 9.49 16.74
N GLN A 183 12.63 10.74 16.34
CA GLN A 183 11.86 11.67 17.15
C GLN A 183 10.37 11.34 17.04
N TYR A 184 9.66 11.43 18.16
CA TYR A 184 8.22 11.16 18.25
C TYR A 184 7.51 12.33 18.94
N VAL A 185 6.30 12.65 18.50
CA VAL A 185 5.37 13.51 19.24
C VAL A 185 4.53 12.64 20.16
N LEU A 186 4.18 13.15 21.34
CA LEU A 186 3.28 12.48 22.29
C LEU A 186 1.92 13.14 22.27
N ARG A 187 0.86 12.32 22.27
CA ARG A 187 -0.51 12.73 22.52
C ARG A 187 -1.09 11.97 23.70
N VAL A 188 -1.78 12.71 24.56
CA VAL A 188 -2.50 12.19 25.72
C VAL A 188 -3.97 12.52 25.54
N GLU A 189 -4.83 11.51 25.53
CA GLU A 189 -6.28 11.67 25.46
C GLU A 189 -6.95 11.33 26.78
N LEU A 190 -7.92 12.16 27.15
CA LEU A 190 -8.54 12.14 28.47
C LEU A 190 -10.06 12.20 28.29
N GLY A 191 -10.79 11.32 28.98
CA GLY A 191 -12.25 11.29 28.98
C GLY A 191 -12.84 11.39 30.39
N SER A 192 -13.84 12.25 30.56
CA SER A 192 -14.57 12.39 31.82
C SER A 192 -15.77 11.44 31.91
N TYR A 193 -16.31 11.27 33.12
CA TYR A 193 -17.54 10.48 33.32
C TYR A 193 -18.78 11.10 32.66
N ASN A 194 -18.74 12.40 32.34
CA ASN A 194 -19.81 13.13 31.70
C ASN A 194 -19.72 13.09 30.16
N GLY A 195 -18.80 12.30 29.59
CA GLY A 195 -18.64 12.15 28.14
C GLY A 195 -17.85 13.24 27.45
N GLN A 196 -17.23 14.17 28.18
CA GLN A 196 -16.32 15.16 27.60
C GLN A 196 -14.94 14.54 27.35
N PHE A 197 -14.30 14.90 26.24
CA PHE A 197 -12.95 14.51 25.89
C PHE A 197 -12.04 15.73 25.70
N ARG A 198 -10.78 15.59 26.10
CA ARG A 198 -9.72 16.59 25.89
C ARG A 198 -8.40 15.91 25.56
N HIS A 199 -7.47 16.67 24.99
CA HIS A 199 -6.14 16.18 24.63
C HIS A 199 -5.02 17.15 25.01
N ALA A 200 -3.83 16.58 25.24
CA ALA A 200 -2.57 17.30 25.41
C ALA A 200 -1.50 16.69 24.48
N GLU A 201 -0.73 17.54 23.81
CA GLU A 201 0.33 17.14 22.89
C GLU A 201 1.66 17.81 23.18
N TYR A 202 2.74 17.10 22.82
CA TYR A 202 4.12 17.52 23.05
C TYR A 202 5.01 17.22 21.84
N GLU A 203 5.85 18.18 21.44
CA GLU A 203 6.66 18.12 20.20
C GLU A 203 7.70 16.99 20.18
N GLN A 204 8.16 16.53 21.35
CA GLN A 204 9.15 15.47 21.48
C GLN A 204 8.81 14.56 22.65
N PHE A 205 9.01 13.27 22.47
CA PHE A 205 8.82 12.26 23.49
C PHE A 205 9.80 11.11 23.32
N SER A 206 10.53 10.81 24.39
CA SER A 206 11.32 9.59 24.50
C SER A 206 11.50 9.18 25.96
N LEU A 207 11.80 7.91 26.16
CA LEU A 207 12.28 7.41 27.44
C LEU A 207 13.76 7.10 27.34
N ASP A 208 14.53 7.45 28.37
CA ASP A 208 15.93 7.05 28.47
C ASP A 208 16.04 5.54 28.76
N SER A 209 17.26 5.03 28.76
CA SER A 209 17.64 3.66 29.08
C SER A 209 17.24 3.24 30.50
N GLU A 210 17.20 1.92 30.73
CA GLU A 210 16.99 1.36 32.07
C GLU A 210 18.04 1.85 33.08
N THR A 211 19.30 2.00 32.65
CA THR A 211 20.39 2.53 33.50
C THR A 211 20.13 3.96 33.98
N ASN A 212 19.37 4.73 33.19
CA ASN A 212 18.90 6.07 33.52
C ASN A 212 17.43 6.06 34.01
N ASN A 213 16.98 4.92 34.53
CA ASN A 213 15.66 4.70 35.12
C ASN A 213 14.48 5.12 34.23
N TYR A 214 14.58 4.92 32.92
CA TYR A 214 13.53 5.28 31.95
C TYR A 214 13.01 6.72 32.13
N THR A 215 13.93 7.66 32.36
CA THR A 215 13.64 9.09 32.57
C THR A 215 12.83 9.67 31.40
N LEU A 216 11.80 10.47 31.71
CA LEU A 216 10.92 11.09 30.71
C LEU A 216 11.61 12.28 30.04
N LEU A 217 11.83 12.18 28.74
CA LEU A 217 12.32 13.28 27.92
C LEU A 217 11.16 13.83 27.09
N LEU A 218 10.78 15.08 27.34
CA LEU A 218 9.59 15.71 26.78
C LEU A 218 9.91 17.07 26.14
N GLY A 219 9.33 17.34 24.97
CA GLY A 219 9.45 18.60 24.22
C GLY A 219 8.56 19.72 24.77
N ALA A 220 8.34 20.76 23.97
CA ALA A 220 7.39 21.81 24.31
C ALA A 220 5.94 21.32 24.20
N TYR A 221 5.06 21.89 25.03
CA TYR A 221 3.61 21.66 24.94
C TYR A 221 3.05 22.39 23.71
N ILE A 222 2.20 21.70 22.94
CA ILE A 222 1.63 22.25 21.70
C ILE A 222 0.41 23.12 22.03
N TYR A 223 0.42 24.37 21.59
CA TYR A 223 -0.56 25.39 21.96
C TYR A 223 -2.00 25.11 21.51
N THR A 224 -2.21 24.24 20.52
CA THR A 224 -3.55 23.82 20.05
C THR A 224 -4.23 22.82 20.98
N SER A 225 -3.50 22.28 21.97
CA SER A 225 -4.02 21.33 22.96
C SER A 225 -4.97 21.97 23.97
N ASN A 226 -6.03 21.25 24.35
CA ASN A 226 -7.13 21.79 25.16
C ASN A 226 -7.28 21.20 26.58
N ALA A 227 -6.46 20.22 26.97
CA ALA A 227 -6.44 19.63 28.31
C ALA A 227 -5.62 20.43 29.35
N GLY A 228 -4.80 21.38 28.88
CA GLY A 228 -3.83 22.09 29.72
C GLY A 228 -2.62 21.22 30.08
N ASP A 229 -1.48 21.87 30.33
CA ASP A 229 -0.21 21.18 30.52
C ASP A 229 0.01 20.67 31.95
N ALA A 230 -0.25 19.37 32.15
CA ALA A 230 0.00 18.67 33.41
C ALA A 230 1.25 17.76 33.36
N LEU A 231 1.75 17.40 32.17
CA LEU A 231 2.85 16.45 32.03
C LEU A 231 4.23 17.11 32.02
N SER A 232 4.36 18.38 31.63
CA SER A 232 5.67 19.07 31.65
C SER A 232 6.28 19.15 33.05
N TYR A 233 5.46 19.12 34.11
CA TYR A 233 5.95 19.02 35.50
C TYR A 233 6.79 17.75 35.75
N HIS A 234 6.55 16.69 34.97
CA HIS A 234 7.22 15.41 35.09
C HIS A 234 8.45 15.28 34.17
N LYS A 235 8.74 16.30 33.36
CA LYS A 235 9.87 16.30 32.42
C LYS A 235 11.20 16.17 33.16
N GLY A 236 12.05 15.25 32.71
CA GLY A 236 13.37 15.01 33.26
C GLY A 236 13.39 14.17 34.55
N HIS A 237 12.24 13.70 35.02
CA HIS A 237 12.16 12.86 36.22
C HIS A 237 12.25 11.36 35.90
N PRO A 238 12.90 10.56 36.76
CA PRO A 238 13.02 9.12 36.60
C PRO A 238 11.68 8.41 36.81
N PHE A 239 11.47 7.30 36.10
CA PHE A 239 10.32 6.45 36.35
C PHE A 239 10.45 5.79 37.72
N SER A 240 9.36 5.70 38.47
CA SER A 240 9.34 5.16 39.83
C SER A 240 8.21 4.16 40.03
N THR A 241 8.51 3.06 40.71
CA THR A 241 7.56 2.00 41.12
C THR A 241 7.71 1.75 42.63
N PHE A 242 6.78 1.04 43.27
CA PHE A 242 6.82 0.88 44.74
C PHE A 242 8.04 0.11 45.26
N ASP A 243 8.63 -0.75 44.42
CA ASP A 243 9.85 -1.53 44.66
C ASP A 243 11.11 -0.84 44.10
N HIS A 244 10.95 0.25 43.36
CA HIS A 244 12.03 1.06 42.80
C HIS A 244 11.64 2.54 42.80
N ASP A 245 11.59 3.16 43.98
CA ASP A 245 11.12 4.55 44.14
C ASP A 245 12.30 5.54 44.04
N LYS A 246 12.22 6.45 43.06
CA LYS A 246 13.18 7.56 42.85
C LYS A 246 12.54 8.93 43.09
N SER A 247 11.29 8.96 43.54
CA SER A 247 10.53 10.19 43.80
C SER A 247 10.96 10.88 45.09
N ARG A 248 10.72 12.19 45.17
CA ARG A 248 10.93 12.94 46.41
C ARG A 248 9.67 12.75 47.27
N GLY A 249 9.80 12.08 48.42
CA GLY A 249 8.69 11.90 49.37
C GLY A 249 7.89 10.60 49.24
N SER A 250 8.46 9.54 48.66
CA SER A 250 7.84 8.20 48.59
C SER A 250 6.46 8.20 47.89
N CYS A 251 6.36 8.92 46.77
CA CYS A 251 5.12 9.16 46.04
C CYS A 251 4.45 7.87 45.57
N THR A 252 5.23 6.85 45.21
CA THR A 252 4.70 5.57 44.71
C THR A 252 3.81 4.86 45.72
N ARG A 253 4.16 4.92 47.02
CA ARG A 253 3.38 4.36 48.13
C ARG A 253 2.17 5.22 48.47
N LYS A 254 2.27 6.54 48.33
CA LYS A 254 1.18 7.47 48.61
C LYS A 254 0.07 7.43 47.56
N TRP A 255 0.44 7.30 46.29
CA TRP A 255 -0.47 7.44 45.15
C TRP A 255 -0.81 6.12 44.45
N HIS A 256 -0.21 5.00 44.88
CA HIS A 256 -0.52 3.64 44.43
C HIS A 256 -0.50 3.50 42.89
N GLY A 257 0.64 3.83 42.29
CA GLY A 257 0.90 3.68 40.87
C GLY A 257 2.36 3.97 40.54
N ALA A 258 2.75 3.71 39.29
CA ALA A 258 4.06 4.04 38.79
C ALA A 258 4.00 5.23 37.84
N TRP A 259 4.94 6.17 37.99
CA TRP A 259 4.98 7.40 37.20
C TRP A 259 6.35 8.06 37.26
N TRP A 260 6.55 9.10 36.44
CA TRP A 260 7.70 9.99 36.50
C TRP A 260 7.49 11.06 37.58
N TYR A 261 7.50 10.68 38.85
CA TYR A 261 7.18 11.58 39.96
C TYR A 261 8.29 12.61 40.27
N ASP A 262 7.87 13.79 40.74
CA ASP A 262 8.72 14.75 41.46
C ASP A 262 8.26 14.83 42.94
N TRP A 263 7.49 15.87 43.32
CA TRP A 263 6.99 16.07 44.69
C TRP A 263 5.47 16.37 44.75
N CYS A 264 4.56 15.57 44.20
CA CYS A 264 4.67 14.27 43.55
C CYS A 264 4.17 14.32 42.11
N LEU A 265 3.00 14.93 41.87
CA LEU A 265 2.32 14.84 40.59
C LEU A 265 1.42 16.02 40.28
N ASN A 266 1.39 16.40 39.00
CA ASN A 266 0.32 17.19 38.38
C ASN A 266 -0.54 16.29 37.46
N SER A 267 0.02 15.18 36.98
CA SER A 267 -0.68 14.13 36.27
C SER A 267 -0.34 12.75 36.84
N HIS A 268 -1.30 11.83 36.79
CA HIS A 268 -1.06 10.44 37.19
C HIS A 268 -2.04 9.52 36.49
N LEU A 269 -1.73 9.09 35.27
CA LEU A 269 -2.66 8.26 34.49
C LEU A 269 -2.62 6.77 34.87
N ASN A 270 -1.61 6.36 35.63
CA ASN A 270 -1.40 4.99 36.09
C ASN A 270 -1.95 4.72 37.50
N GLY A 271 -2.71 5.66 38.08
CA GLY A 271 -3.27 5.47 39.41
C GLY A 271 -4.43 4.48 39.47
N VAL A 272 -4.88 4.20 40.69
CA VAL A 272 -5.99 3.29 40.95
C VAL A 272 -7.28 3.78 40.28
N TYR A 273 -7.87 2.91 39.46
CA TYR A 273 -9.14 3.16 38.79
C TYR A 273 -10.31 2.86 39.74
N LYS A 274 -11.09 3.89 40.11
CA LYS A 274 -12.35 3.68 40.86
C LYS A 274 -13.45 4.58 40.30
N LYS A 275 -14.56 3.95 39.94
CA LYS A 275 -15.73 4.61 39.35
C LYS A 275 -16.36 5.60 40.33
N GLY A 276 -16.43 6.87 39.94
CA GLY A 276 -17.22 7.89 40.63
C GLY A 276 -16.73 8.34 42.02
N ALA A 277 -15.50 8.00 42.44
CA ALA A 277 -14.97 8.46 43.71
C ALA A 277 -14.28 9.83 43.57
N SER A 278 -14.45 10.70 44.57
CA SER A 278 -13.86 12.04 44.63
C SER A 278 -12.33 12.04 44.84
N TRP A 279 -11.74 10.88 45.15
CA TRP A 279 -10.33 10.72 45.56
C TRP A 279 -9.63 9.50 44.89
N SER A 280 -9.96 9.17 43.63
CA SER A 280 -9.31 8.10 42.86
C SER A 280 -8.40 8.64 41.74
N TYR A 281 -7.32 7.90 41.46
CA TYR A 281 -6.00 8.46 41.16
C TYR A 281 -5.61 8.53 39.68
N VAL A 282 -6.56 8.40 38.73
CA VAL A 282 -6.29 8.69 37.29
C VAL A 282 -6.47 10.19 37.06
N ILE A 283 -5.40 10.96 37.26
CA ILE A 283 -5.46 12.42 37.48
C ILE A 283 -4.85 13.21 36.32
N TRP A 284 -5.49 14.33 35.99
CA TRP A 284 -4.94 15.41 35.15
C TRP A 284 -5.37 16.76 35.73
N ASP A 285 -4.47 17.40 36.49
CA ASP A 285 -4.81 18.53 37.37
C ASP A 285 -5.33 19.75 36.61
N ARG A 286 -4.76 20.05 35.44
CA ARG A 286 -5.11 21.22 34.62
C ARG A 286 -6.52 21.20 34.05
N TRP A 287 -7.19 20.05 34.09
CA TRP A 287 -8.57 19.93 33.62
C TRP A 287 -9.55 19.55 34.74
N MET A 288 -9.30 18.45 35.43
CA MET A 288 -10.26 17.86 36.38
C MET A 288 -9.77 17.95 37.83
N GLY A 289 -8.64 18.62 38.09
CA GLY A 289 -7.99 18.61 39.39
C GLY A 289 -7.66 17.17 39.81
N PHE A 290 -7.93 16.83 41.06
CA PHE A 290 -7.72 15.50 41.63
C PHE A 290 -8.88 14.51 41.39
N ARG A 291 -9.84 14.84 40.51
CA ARG A 291 -10.94 13.92 40.17
C ARG A 291 -10.48 12.87 39.18
N SER A 292 -10.88 11.61 39.40
CA SER A 292 -10.54 10.51 38.51
C SER A 292 -11.17 10.68 37.12
N LEU A 293 -10.36 10.46 36.10
CA LEU A 293 -10.82 10.33 34.72
C LEU A 293 -11.50 8.97 34.49
N LYS A 294 -12.43 8.93 33.54
CA LYS A 294 -13.09 7.69 33.07
C LYS A 294 -12.22 6.98 32.04
N PHE A 295 -11.53 7.74 31.20
CA PHE A 295 -10.69 7.23 30.13
C PHE A 295 -9.37 7.99 30.11
N SER A 296 -8.28 7.27 29.88
CA SER A 296 -7.00 7.87 29.49
C SER A 296 -6.29 7.00 28.48
N GLU A 297 -5.65 7.61 27.50
CA GLU A 297 -4.82 6.93 26.53
C GLU A 297 -3.56 7.75 26.24
N MET A 298 -2.40 7.11 26.24
CA MET A 298 -1.15 7.73 25.81
C MET A 298 -0.65 7.06 24.56
N LYS A 299 -0.30 7.88 23.55
CA LYS A 299 0.11 7.41 22.24
C LYS A 299 1.16 8.33 21.62
N PHE A 300 2.03 7.78 20.80
CA PHE A 300 3.07 8.54 20.12
C PHE A 300 3.15 8.19 18.64
N ARG A 301 3.57 9.15 17.81
CA ARG A 301 3.81 8.96 16.37
C ARG A 301 5.09 9.67 15.93
N PRO A 302 5.76 9.25 14.85
CA PRO A 302 6.99 9.90 14.39
C PRO A 302 6.78 11.41 14.19
N ALA A 303 7.72 12.24 14.62
CA ALA A 303 7.59 13.71 14.50
C ALA A 303 7.65 14.18 13.03
N ASN A 304 8.32 13.40 12.16
CA ASN A 304 8.32 13.59 10.72
C ASN A 304 7.16 12.86 10.02
N PHE A 305 6.20 12.31 10.77
CA PHE A 305 4.95 11.84 10.19
C PHE A 305 4.33 13.03 9.47
N LYS A 306 4.35 12.98 8.13
CA LYS A 306 3.95 14.12 7.32
C LYS A 306 2.52 14.48 7.69
N HIS A 307 2.36 15.62 8.33
CA HIS A 307 1.08 16.28 8.38
C HIS A 307 0.63 16.54 6.94
N GLY A 308 -0.54 16.07 6.55
CA GLY A 308 -1.06 16.40 5.23
C GLY A 308 -1.23 17.91 5.12
N SER A 309 -0.48 18.57 4.23
CA SER A 309 -0.60 20.02 4.05
C SER A 309 -1.87 20.40 3.28
N ASP A 310 -2.41 19.41 2.57
CA ASP A 310 -3.66 19.43 1.83
C ASP A 310 -4.24 18.00 1.80
N CYS A 311 -5.43 17.84 1.21
CA CYS A 311 -6.09 16.55 1.06
C CYS A 311 -5.36 15.58 0.10
N THR A 312 -4.51 16.09 -0.80
CA THR A 312 -3.67 15.27 -1.66
C THR A 312 -2.55 14.60 -0.86
N ASP A 313 -1.90 15.34 0.04
CA ASP A 313 -0.91 14.76 0.95
C ASP A 313 -1.56 13.73 1.86
N LEU A 314 -2.75 14.01 2.41
CA LEU A 314 -3.51 13.05 3.20
C LEU A 314 -3.83 11.79 2.38
N GLN A 315 -4.23 11.96 1.12
CA GLN A 315 -4.48 10.84 0.23
C GLN A 315 -3.22 10.01 -0.05
N SER A 316 -2.06 10.66 -0.23
CA SER A 316 -0.77 9.98 -0.38
C SER A 316 -0.34 9.19 0.87
N GLN A 317 -0.92 9.52 2.02
CA GLN A 317 -0.75 8.83 3.31
C GLN A 317 -1.80 7.74 3.54
N GLY A 318 -2.61 7.42 2.53
CA GLY A 318 -3.62 6.36 2.57
C GLY A 318 -5.02 6.83 2.94
N VAL A 319 -5.30 8.13 3.09
CA VAL A 319 -6.67 8.60 3.34
C VAL A 319 -7.50 8.50 2.06
N THR A 320 -8.48 7.59 2.02
CA THR A 320 -9.28 7.33 0.80
C THR A 320 -10.78 7.63 0.93
N LYS A 321 -11.24 8.13 2.08
CA LYS A 321 -12.66 8.41 2.33
C LYS A 321 -12.95 9.90 2.31
N ASP A 322 -14.07 10.29 1.74
CA ASP A 322 -14.59 11.65 1.87
C ASP A 322 -14.89 11.95 3.34
N GLY A 323 -14.61 13.18 3.77
CA GLY A 323 -14.87 13.59 5.14
C GLY A 323 -14.10 14.81 5.58
N VAL A 324 -14.28 15.19 6.84
CA VAL A 324 -13.56 16.31 7.45
C VAL A 324 -12.24 15.81 8.03
N TYR A 325 -11.15 16.46 7.63
CA TYR A 325 -9.80 16.19 8.10
C TYR A 325 -9.11 17.48 8.52
N ILE A 326 -8.05 17.34 9.30
CA ILE A 326 -7.18 18.45 9.68
C ILE A 326 -6.01 18.49 8.70
N ILE A 327 -5.80 19.64 8.07
CA ILE A 327 -4.62 19.92 7.24
C ILE A 327 -3.73 20.97 7.91
N TYR A 328 -2.45 20.96 7.55
CA TYR A 328 -1.43 21.81 8.15
C TYR A 328 -0.81 22.74 7.11
N THR A 329 -1.23 24.01 7.12
CA THR A 329 -0.75 25.03 6.18
C THR A 329 0.39 25.83 6.84
N GLY A 330 1.60 25.27 6.84
CA GLY A 330 2.74 25.83 7.58
C GLY A 330 2.66 25.49 9.07
N HIS A 331 2.55 26.50 9.94
CA HIS A 331 2.44 26.33 11.40
C HIS A 331 1.00 26.41 11.94
N THR A 332 0.00 26.50 11.07
CA THR A 332 -1.41 26.63 11.46
C THR A 332 -2.24 25.47 10.90
N THR A 333 -3.20 24.99 11.69
CA THR A 333 -4.11 23.91 11.31
C THR A 333 -5.44 24.46 10.80
N ALA A 334 -6.06 23.78 9.84
CA ALA A 334 -7.43 24.04 9.42
C ALA A 334 -8.20 22.73 9.27
N SER A 335 -9.49 22.74 9.65
CA SER A 335 -10.41 21.65 9.30
C SER A 335 -10.92 21.87 7.89
N VAL A 336 -10.77 20.87 7.03
CA VAL A 336 -11.20 20.89 5.63
C VAL A 336 -12.03 19.66 5.32
N TYR A 337 -13.00 19.80 4.42
CA TYR A 337 -13.59 18.64 3.79
C TYR A 337 -12.66 18.15 2.69
N CYS A 338 -12.16 16.92 2.83
CA CYS A 338 -11.47 16.24 1.75
C CYS A 338 -12.47 15.46 0.93
N ASP A 339 -12.50 15.77 -0.36
CA ASP A 339 -13.19 14.99 -1.36
C ASP A 339 -12.17 14.02 -1.98
N MET A 340 -12.29 12.76 -1.59
CA MET A 340 -11.45 11.63 -1.98
C MET A 340 -12.11 10.78 -3.08
N SER A 341 -13.33 11.12 -3.51
CA SER A 341 -14.12 10.35 -4.47
C SER A 341 -14.14 10.99 -5.86
N THR A 342 -14.20 12.32 -5.94
CA THR A 342 -14.36 13.00 -7.23
C THR A 342 -13.07 13.03 -8.04
N SER A 343 -13.10 12.55 -9.28
CA SER A 343 -11.98 12.65 -10.24
C SER A 343 -10.63 12.21 -9.62
N LEU A 344 -10.62 11.03 -8.97
CA LEU A 344 -9.57 10.43 -8.11
C LEU A 344 -9.50 10.86 -6.65
N GLY A 345 -10.18 11.92 -6.24
CA GLY A 345 -10.02 12.47 -4.91
C GLY A 345 -8.76 13.32 -4.73
N GLY A 346 -8.35 13.47 -3.47
CA GLY A 346 -7.24 14.34 -3.08
C GLY A 346 -7.60 15.83 -3.16
N TRP A 347 -8.88 16.15 -3.29
CA TRP A 347 -9.37 17.52 -3.40
C TRP A 347 -9.54 18.14 -2.02
N THR A 348 -8.94 19.31 -1.84
CA THR A 348 -9.15 20.15 -0.66
C THR A 348 -10.30 21.09 -0.96
N VAL A 349 -11.45 20.89 -0.33
CA VAL A 349 -12.58 21.81 -0.46
C VAL A 349 -12.23 23.10 0.28
N ILE A 350 -12.30 24.22 -0.43
CA ILE A 350 -12.03 25.55 0.13
C ILE A 350 -13.32 26.33 0.39
N GLN A 351 -14.42 25.90 -0.21
CA GLN A 351 -15.73 26.54 -0.16
C GLN A 351 -16.81 25.49 -0.36
N ARG A 352 -17.85 25.48 0.49
CA ARG A 352 -19.06 24.67 0.29
C ARG A 352 -20.34 25.43 0.66
N ARG A 353 -21.32 25.45 -0.24
CA ARG A 353 -22.71 25.93 -0.04
C ARG A 353 -23.68 24.78 -0.35
N GLN A 354 -24.67 24.55 0.50
CA GLN A 354 -25.64 23.46 0.34
C GLN A 354 -26.97 23.65 1.09
N ASN A 355 -27.04 24.49 2.12
CA ASN A 355 -28.24 24.58 2.98
C ASN A 355 -28.51 25.98 3.56
N GLY A 356 -27.59 26.93 3.44
CA GLY A 356 -27.72 28.29 3.95
C GLY A 356 -27.56 28.44 5.47
N GLU A 357 -27.07 27.42 6.18
CA GLU A 357 -26.84 27.49 7.63
C GLU A 357 -25.76 28.51 8.00
N THR A 358 -24.80 28.75 7.09
CA THR A 358 -23.70 29.68 7.31
C THR A 358 -23.88 30.94 6.46
N SER A 359 -23.93 32.11 7.12
CA SER A 359 -23.87 33.38 6.41
C SER A 359 -22.47 33.65 5.88
N PHE A 360 -22.38 33.89 4.56
CA PHE A 360 -21.17 34.34 3.85
C PHE A 360 -21.09 35.87 3.74
N HIS A 361 -22.14 36.61 4.11
CA HIS A 361 -22.03 38.07 4.25
C HIS A 361 -21.25 38.41 5.53
N ARG A 362 -19.92 38.41 5.42
CA ARG A 362 -18.95 38.53 6.51
C ARG A 362 -17.90 39.58 6.21
N ASP A 363 -17.26 40.06 7.27
CA ASP A 363 -16.17 41.04 7.21
C ASP A 363 -14.84 40.42 6.73
N TRP A 364 -13.84 41.27 6.50
CA TRP A 364 -12.49 40.88 6.06
C TRP A 364 -11.83 39.90 7.03
N ALA A 365 -11.99 40.12 8.33
CA ALA A 365 -11.32 39.33 9.36
C ALA A 365 -11.83 37.88 9.40
N HIS A 366 -13.12 37.67 9.15
CA HIS A 366 -13.71 36.34 8.99
C HIS A 366 -13.23 35.68 7.70
N TYR A 367 -13.24 36.38 6.56
CA TYR A 367 -12.74 35.82 5.31
C TYR A 367 -11.24 35.49 5.35
N LYS A 368 -10.46 36.26 6.10
CA LYS A 368 -9.04 35.96 6.37
C LYS A 368 -8.85 34.64 7.12
N ARG A 369 -9.54 34.46 8.25
CA ARG A 369 -9.38 33.29 9.14
C ARG A 369 -10.16 32.05 8.70
N GLY A 370 -11.20 32.22 7.89
CA GLY A 370 -12.18 31.18 7.60
C GLY A 370 -13.34 31.17 8.59
N PHE A 371 -14.45 30.54 8.20
CA PHE A 371 -15.67 30.43 8.99
C PHE A 371 -16.56 29.29 8.49
N GLY A 372 -17.51 28.87 9.33
CA GLY A 372 -18.44 27.77 9.04
C GLY A 372 -17.99 26.43 9.60
N ASP A 373 -18.61 25.36 9.14
CA ASP A 373 -18.32 23.98 9.53
C ASP A 373 -17.89 23.18 8.30
N ALA A 374 -16.70 22.58 8.35
CA ALA A 374 -16.17 21.76 7.26
C ALA A 374 -17.07 20.55 6.94
N ALA A 375 -17.89 20.07 7.87
CA ALA A 375 -18.88 19.03 7.61
C ALA A 375 -20.13 19.54 6.87
N SER A 376 -20.35 20.86 6.86
CA SER A 376 -21.50 21.55 6.26
C SER A 376 -21.02 22.68 5.34
N GLU A 377 -21.55 23.90 5.50
CA GLU A 377 -21.11 25.09 4.77
C GLU A 377 -19.93 25.79 5.45
N PHE A 378 -18.90 26.10 4.67
CA PHE A 378 -17.73 26.81 5.18
C PHE A 378 -16.93 27.52 4.07
N TRP A 379 -16.09 28.44 4.52
CA TRP A 379 -14.97 29.01 3.76
C TRP A 379 -13.68 28.75 4.54
N LEU A 380 -12.67 28.17 3.88
CA LEU A 380 -11.42 27.76 4.51
C LEU A 380 -10.61 28.94 5.09
N GLY A 381 -10.76 30.13 4.50
CA GLY A 381 -10.03 31.32 4.90
C GLY A 381 -8.90 31.67 3.94
N ASN A 382 -8.82 32.94 3.59
CA ASN A 382 -7.88 33.46 2.60
C ASN A 382 -6.43 33.26 3.02
N GLU A 383 -6.11 33.30 4.32
CA GLU A 383 -4.74 33.07 4.80
C GLU A 383 -4.29 31.62 4.51
N HIS A 384 -5.16 30.64 4.74
CA HIS A 384 -4.87 29.23 4.47
C HIS A 384 -4.74 28.98 2.96
N ILE A 385 -5.68 29.50 2.16
CA ILE A 385 -5.68 29.33 0.70
C ILE A 385 -4.46 30.01 0.06
N SER A 386 -4.11 31.22 0.51
CA SER A 386 -2.93 31.97 0.04
C SER A 386 -1.64 31.21 0.33
N ARG A 387 -1.47 30.70 1.56
CA ARG A 387 -0.30 29.90 1.93
C ARG A 387 -0.17 28.65 1.09
N MET A 388 -1.24 27.88 0.90
CA MET A 388 -1.19 26.67 0.06
C MET A 388 -0.77 27.01 -1.38
N THR A 389 -1.43 28.00 -1.98
CA THR A 389 -1.26 28.34 -3.40
C THR A 389 -0.01 29.19 -3.71
N THR A 390 0.66 29.73 -2.69
CA THR A 390 1.97 30.39 -2.83
C THR A 390 3.12 29.38 -2.94
N HIS A 391 3.04 28.28 -2.20
CA HIS A 391 4.13 27.29 -2.13
C HIS A 391 4.06 26.23 -3.24
N SER A 392 2.90 26.07 -3.88
CA SER A 392 2.70 25.08 -4.93
C SER A 392 1.64 25.53 -5.92
N LEU A 393 1.72 25.01 -7.15
CA LEU A 393 0.68 25.23 -8.15
C LEU A 393 -0.51 24.33 -7.85
N TYR A 394 -1.71 24.89 -7.87
CA TYR A 394 -2.96 24.16 -7.67
C TYR A 394 -3.88 24.32 -8.89
N THR A 395 -4.59 23.27 -9.26
CA THR A 395 -5.78 23.33 -10.12
C THR A 395 -7.01 23.64 -9.26
N LEU A 396 -8.00 24.28 -9.87
CA LEU A 396 -9.31 24.55 -9.25
C LEU A 396 -10.40 23.80 -10.01
N ARG A 397 -11.30 23.16 -9.27
CA ARG A 397 -12.57 22.64 -9.76
C ARG A 397 -13.71 23.30 -8.99
N VAL A 398 -14.74 23.74 -9.71
CA VAL A 398 -15.96 24.32 -9.16
C VAL A 398 -17.13 23.44 -9.59
N GLU A 399 -17.89 22.94 -8.62
CA GLU A 399 -19.08 22.12 -8.85
C GLU A 399 -20.34 22.91 -8.52
N LEU A 400 -21.34 22.79 -9.38
CA LEU A 400 -22.52 23.63 -9.40
C LEU A 400 -23.78 22.77 -9.55
N GLU A 401 -24.77 22.99 -8.69
CA GLU A 401 -26.13 22.45 -8.81
C GLU A 401 -27.14 23.60 -8.83
N ALA A 402 -27.98 23.63 -9.85
CA ALA A 402 -29.05 24.60 -9.98
C ALA A 402 -30.33 24.12 -9.27
N ALA A 403 -31.24 25.05 -8.96
CA ALA A 403 -32.50 24.73 -8.29
C ALA A 403 -33.41 23.79 -9.11
N ASP A 404 -33.24 23.77 -10.44
CA ASP A 404 -33.94 22.88 -11.37
C ASP A 404 -33.35 21.46 -11.44
N GLY A 405 -32.32 21.16 -10.63
CA GLY A 405 -31.63 19.87 -10.62
C GLY A 405 -30.52 19.73 -11.67
N GLY A 406 -30.28 20.75 -12.50
CA GLY A 406 -29.15 20.77 -13.42
C GLY A 406 -27.82 20.76 -12.66
N VAL A 407 -26.88 19.91 -13.07
CA VAL A 407 -25.53 19.81 -12.51
C VAL A 407 -24.47 20.15 -13.55
N GLY A 408 -23.39 20.79 -13.13
CA GLY A 408 -22.28 21.15 -14.00
C GLY A 408 -21.02 21.49 -13.23
N HIS A 409 -19.88 21.55 -13.93
CA HIS A 409 -18.62 21.90 -13.31
C HIS A 409 -17.70 22.71 -14.24
N ALA A 410 -16.84 23.51 -13.62
CA ALA A 410 -15.81 24.32 -14.27
C ALA A 410 -14.43 23.98 -13.69
N GLU A 411 -13.42 23.84 -14.54
CA GLU A 411 -12.04 23.52 -14.14
C GLU A 411 -11.02 24.48 -14.75
N TYR A 412 -9.97 24.76 -13.97
CA TYR A 412 -8.86 25.65 -14.33
C TYR A 412 -7.54 24.96 -14.00
N ASP A 413 -6.57 25.02 -14.91
CA ASP A 413 -5.26 24.39 -14.72
C ASP A 413 -4.42 25.05 -13.61
N ARG A 414 -4.76 26.29 -13.26
CA ARG A 414 -4.10 27.07 -12.22
C ARG A 414 -5.09 27.91 -11.42
N PHE A 415 -4.91 27.91 -10.11
CA PHE A 415 -5.57 28.78 -9.15
C PHE A 415 -4.58 29.16 -8.05
N ALA A 416 -4.50 30.45 -7.78
CA ALA A 416 -3.80 30.98 -6.63
C ALA A 416 -4.43 32.29 -6.17
N ILE A 417 -4.20 32.63 -4.90
CA ILE A 417 -4.56 33.94 -4.36
C ILE A 417 -3.32 34.55 -3.71
N GLY A 418 -3.13 35.86 -3.89
CA GLY A 418 -1.98 36.58 -3.35
C GLY A 418 -1.93 36.57 -1.81
N PRO A 419 -0.82 37.03 -1.20
CA PRO A 419 -0.78 37.30 0.24
C PRO A 419 -1.70 38.46 0.63
N GLU A 420 -1.92 38.67 1.93
CA GLU A 420 -2.73 39.79 2.44
C GLU A 420 -2.23 41.16 1.94
N SER A 421 -0.91 41.33 1.78
CA SER A 421 -0.30 42.57 1.26
C SER A 421 -0.66 42.85 -0.20
N ALA A 422 -1.13 41.84 -0.93
CA ALA A 422 -1.67 41.94 -2.29
C ALA A 422 -3.20 41.80 -2.29
N HIS A 423 -3.85 42.01 -1.14
CA HIS A 423 -5.29 41.92 -0.95
C HIS A 423 -5.90 40.61 -1.44
N TYR A 424 -5.17 39.50 -1.27
CA TYR A 424 -5.58 38.16 -1.74
C TYR A 424 -6.00 38.13 -3.22
N ALA A 425 -5.34 38.91 -4.08
CA ALA A 425 -5.71 39.02 -5.49
C ALA A 425 -5.72 37.66 -6.21
N LEU A 426 -6.74 37.43 -7.05
CA LEU A 426 -6.97 36.16 -7.74
C LEU A 426 -6.01 35.98 -8.92
N THR A 427 -5.46 34.78 -9.07
CA THR A 427 -4.74 34.35 -10.27
C THR A 427 -5.37 33.05 -10.77
N LEU A 428 -5.97 33.11 -11.95
CA LEU A 428 -6.49 31.94 -12.66
C LEU A 428 -5.68 31.64 -13.92
N GLY A 429 -5.58 30.35 -14.26
CA GLY A 429 -4.97 29.85 -15.48
C GLY A 429 -5.97 29.58 -16.60
N ILE A 430 -5.63 28.61 -17.45
CA ILE A 430 -6.41 28.21 -18.63
C ILE A 430 -7.69 27.49 -18.19
N TYR A 431 -8.81 27.88 -18.78
CA TYR A 431 -10.08 27.18 -18.66
C TYR A 431 -10.02 25.81 -19.36
N LEU A 432 -10.27 24.74 -18.61
CA LEU A 432 -10.08 23.38 -19.10
C LEU A 432 -11.27 22.88 -19.91
N HIS A 433 -10.98 22.15 -20.99
CA HIS A 433 -11.96 21.53 -21.88
C HIS A 433 -12.79 20.41 -21.24
N THR A 434 -12.39 19.94 -20.05
CA THR A 434 -13.13 18.99 -19.21
C THR A 434 -14.37 19.62 -18.57
N SER A 435 -14.43 20.96 -18.51
CA SER A 435 -15.56 21.70 -17.96
C SER A 435 -16.85 21.49 -18.75
N THR A 436 -17.98 21.40 -18.05
CA THR A 436 -19.30 21.17 -18.65
C THR A 436 -20.20 22.40 -18.69
N VAL A 437 -19.80 23.48 -18.01
CA VAL A 437 -20.48 24.78 -18.07
C VAL A 437 -19.66 25.76 -18.90
N ALA A 438 -20.19 26.94 -19.20
CA ALA A 438 -19.40 28.01 -19.79
C ALA A 438 -18.64 28.80 -18.71
N ASP A 439 -17.49 29.37 -19.05
CA ASP A 439 -16.61 30.07 -18.12
C ASP A 439 -17.21 31.39 -17.62
N SER A 440 -17.31 31.54 -16.29
CA SER A 440 -17.74 32.79 -15.62
C SER A 440 -16.74 33.28 -14.57
N PHE A 441 -15.64 32.57 -14.32
CA PHE A 441 -14.71 32.89 -13.23
C PHE A 441 -13.43 33.54 -13.72
N SER A 442 -12.95 33.24 -14.93
CA SER A 442 -11.74 33.86 -15.50
C SER A 442 -11.82 35.39 -15.58
N TYR A 443 -13.02 35.96 -15.71
CA TYR A 443 -13.24 37.40 -15.75
C TYR A 443 -12.81 38.14 -14.49
N HIS A 444 -12.76 37.44 -13.35
CA HIS A 444 -12.33 38.01 -12.08
C HIS A 444 -10.82 37.87 -11.84
N SER A 445 -10.08 37.23 -12.76
CA SER A 445 -8.63 37.05 -12.62
C SER A 445 -7.91 38.39 -12.58
N GLY A 446 -6.99 38.55 -11.63
CA GLY A 446 -6.25 39.79 -11.38
C GLY A 446 -6.92 40.72 -10.38
N GLN A 447 -8.21 40.53 -10.05
CA GLN A 447 -8.90 41.41 -9.12
C GLN A 447 -8.52 41.13 -7.66
N PRO A 448 -8.50 42.15 -6.78
CA PRO A 448 -8.36 41.99 -5.34
C PRO A 448 -9.62 41.38 -4.72
N PHE A 449 -9.46 40.64 -3.61
CA PHE A 449 -10.60 40.16 -2.84
C PHE A 449 -11.26 41.34 -2.12
N SER A 450 -12.59 41.44 -2.14
CA SER A 450 -13.32 42.56 -1.54
C SER A 450 -14.41 42.08 -0.60
N THR A 451 -14.57 42.73 0.54
CA THR A 451 -15.68 42.55 1.51
C THR A 451 -16.38 43.88 1.77
N TRP A 452 -17.54 43.88 2.42
CA TRP A 452 -18.31 45.11 2.66
C TRP A 452 -17.58 46.15 3.53
N ASP A 453 -16.65 45.69 4.37
CA ASP A 453 -15.79 46.50 5.24
C ASP A 453 -14.42 46.82 4.61
N ASN A 454 -14.11 46.22 3.45
CA ASN A 454 -12.85 46.42 2.72
C ASN A 454 -13.09 46.19 1.22
N ASP A 455 -13.70 47.18 0.57
CA ASP A 455 -14.22 47.07 -0.79
C ASP A 455 -13.26 47.69 -1.82
N PHE A 456 -12.76 46.86 -2.73
CA PHE A 456 -11.89 47.27 -3.84
C PHE A 456 -12.63 47.20 -5.20
N SER A 457 -13.94 46.99 -5.19
CA SER A 457 -14.76 46.93 -6.41
C SER A 457 -15.15 48.31 -6.94
N GLU A 458 -15.30 48.44 -8.26
CA GLU A 458 -15.49 49.75 -8.93
C GLU A 458 -16.82 50.45 -8.60
N THR A 459 -17.80 49.78 -7.96
CA THR A 459 -19.16 50.34 -7.70
C THR A 459 -19.89 49.82 -6.45
N GLY A 460 -19.18 49.38 -5.39
CA GLY A 460 -19.84 48.90 -4.17
C GLY A 460 -20.52 47.54 -4.33
N CYS A 461 -19.96 46.67 -5.17
CA CYS A 461 -20.52 45.36 -5.51
C CYS A 461 -20.77 44.49 -4.26
N THR A 462 -19.91 44.64 -3.25
CA THR A 462 -19.96 43.90 -1.98
C THR A 462 -21.26 44.15 -1.20
N VAL A 463 -21.79 45.38 -1.26
CA VAL A 463 -23.05 45.77 -0.62
C VAL A 463 -24.24 45.33 -1.46
N LYS A 464 -24.13 45.43 -2.79
CA LYS A 464 -25.24 45.14 -3.71
C LYS A 464 -25.56 43.64 -3.82
N TYR A 465 -24.54 42.79 -3.81
CA TYR A 465 -24.70 41.35 -4.09
C TYR A 465 -24.27 40.44 -2.94
N THR A 466 -23.80 41.02 -1.84
CA THR A 466 -23.44 40.35 -0.58
C THR A 466 -22.34 39.29 -0.73
N GLY A 467 -21.66 38.97 0.38
CA GLY A 467 -20.50 38.08 0.36
C GLY A 467 -19.23 38.74 -0.17
N GLY A 468 -18.10 38.25 0.33
CA GLY A 468 -16.79 38.67 -0.15
C GLY A 468 -16.42 37.93 -1.44
N TRP A 469 -15.92 38.63 -2.45
CA TRP A 469 -15.56 38.03 -3.75
C TRP A 469 -14.48 38.84 -4.46
N TRP A 470 -13.90 38.27 -5.52
CA TRP A 470 -13.06 39.00 -6.48
C TRP A 470 -13.98 39.66 -7.48
N TYR A 471 -14.29 40.94 -7.30
CA TYR A 471 -15.25 41.65 -8.14
C TYR A 471 -14.54 42.42 -9.25
N ASP A 472 -14.79 42.08 -10.51
CA ASP A 472 -14.49 42.94 -11.67
C ASP A 472 -15.72 43.82 -11.98
N ARG A 473 -16.66 43.32 -12.79
CA ARG A 473 -17.93 43.97 -13.14
C ARG A 473 -19.11 43.49 -12.29
N CYS A 474 -18.86 43.35 -10.99
CA CYS A 474 -19.74 42.81 -9.95
C CYS A 474 -20.26 41.37 -10.13
N LEU A 475 -20.85 40.98 -11.27
CA LEU A 475 -21.75 39.81 -11.28
C LEU A 475 -21.55 38.76 -12.38
N GLU A 476 -20.37 38.63 -12.98
CA GLU A 476 -20.13 37.47 -13.87
C GLU A 476 -20.23 36.14 -13.08
N SER A 477 -19.82 36.13 -11.82
CA SER A 477 -20.09 35.05 -10.88
C SER A 477 -19.94 35.56 -9.45
N ASN A 478 -20.69 34.98 -8.51
CA ASN A 478 -20.53 35.18 -7.07
C ASN A 478 -21.03 33.95 -6.34
N LEU A 479 -20.13 33.10 -5.83
CA LEU A 479 -20.51 31.89 -5.08
C LEU A 479 -20.72 32.15 -3.58
N HIS A 480 -20.39 33.36 -3.13
CA HIS A 480 -20.49 33.79 -1.73
C HIS A 480 -21.74 34.64 -1.46
N GLY A 481 -22.57 34.88 -2.47
CA GLY A 481 -23.82 35.61 -2.32
C GLY A 481 -24.80 34.94 -1.34
N GLN A 482 -25.84 35.70 -0.96
CA GLN A 482 -26.90 35.24 -0.08
C GLN A 482 -27.55 33.95 -0.62
N TYR A 483 -27.67 32.94 0.25
CA TYR A 483 -28.21 31.63 -0.12
C TYR A 483 -29.65 31.76 -0.68
N GLN A 484 -29.96 31.02 -1.74
CA GLN A 484 -31.22 31.09 -2.52
C GLN A 484 -31.50 32.41 -3.26
N ARG A 485 -30.62 33.42 -3.17
CA ARG A 485 -30.85 34.73 -3.79
C ARG A 485 -29.75 35.12 -4.77
N ASP A 486 -28.49 35.08 -4.33
CA ASP A 486 -27.38 35.75 -5.04
C ASP A 486 -26.19 34.82 -5.33
N ILE A 487 -26.35 33.49 -5.26
CA ILE A 487 -25.29 32.53 -5.64
C ILE A 487 -25.35 32.30 -7.15
N VAL A 488 -24.49 32.93 -7.95
CA VAL A 488 -24.68 33.00 -9.42
C VAL A 488 -23.47 32.56 -10.24
N TRP A 489 -23.75 31.97 -11.40
CA TRP A 489 -22.80 31.63 -12.48
C TRP A 489 -23.43 31.99 -13.83
N THR A 490 -23.16 33.20 -14.33
CA THR A 490 -24.02 33.85 -15.34
C THR A 490 -24.02 33.16 -16.69
N ARG A 491 -22.89 32.59 -17.12
CA ARG A 491 -22.77 31.97 -18.43
C ARG A 491 -23.42 30.58 -18.50
N TRP A 492 -23.94 30.07 -17.38
CA TRP A 492 -24.68 28.80 -17.34
C TRP A 492 -26.17 28.97 -17.04
N LYS A 493 -26.53 29.62 -15.92
CA LYS A 493 -27.92 29.77 -15.47
C LYS A 493 -28.37 31.23 -15.37
N GLY A 494 -27.60 32.16 -15.96
CA GLY A 494 -27.88 33.59 -15.85
C GLY A 494 -27.85 34.05 -14.40
N LEU A 495 -28.85 34.84 -14.01
CA LEU A 495 -28.97 35.41 -12.66
C LEU A 495 -29.73 34.51 -11.67
N GLN A 496 -30.03 33.26 -12.05
CA GLN A 496 -30.72 32.34 -11.16
C GLN A 496 -29.78 31.88 -10.05
N SER A 497 -30.23 31.96 -8.79
CA SER A 497 -29.44 31.45 -7.67
C SER A 497 -29.27 29.94 -7.77
N LEU A 498 -28.03 29.49 -7.65
CA LEU A 498 -27.65 28.10 -7.53
C LEU A 498 -28.00 27.57 -6.13
N LYS A 499 -28.21 26.25 -6.06
CA LYS A 499 -28.63 25.52 -4.87
C LYS A 499 -27.42 24.97 -4.11
N VAL A 500 -26.48 24.33 -4.80
CA VAL A 500 -25.26 23.77 -4.19
C VAL A 500 -24.06 24.26 -4.98
N THR A 501 -23.02 24.75 -4.29
CA THR A 501 -21.76 25.14 -4.92
C THR A 501 -20.57 24.71 -4.08
N THR A 502 -19.58 24.11 -4.73
CA THR A 502 -18.36 23.64 -4.06
C THR A 502 -17.15 24.09 -4.86
N MET A 503 -16.24 24.84 -4.24
CA MET A 503 -14.91 25.11 -4.80
C MET A 503 -13.88 24.22 -4.12
N LYS A 504 -13.07 23.53 -4.91
CA LYS A 504 -12.04 22.61 -4.41
C LYS A 504 -10.76 22.72 -5.22
N ILE A 505 -9.64 22.63 -4.53
CA ILE A 505 -8.31 22.79 -5.12
C ILE A 505 -7.49 21.52 -4.93
N ARG A 506 -6.56 21.28 -5.86
CA ARG A 506 -5.65 20.13 -5.80
C ARG A 506 -4.29 20.51 -6.39
N PRO A 507 -3.15 20.09 -5.82
CA PRO A 507 -1.85 20.40 -6.39
C PRO A 507 -1.74 19.92 -7.84
N VAL A 508 -1.20 20.72 -8.75
CA VAL A 508 -0.92 20.31 -10.14
C VAL A 508 0.00 19.09 -10.17
N ASN A 509 0.93 19.02 -9.22
CA ASN A 509 1.87 17.92 -9.07
C ASN A 509 1.22 16.59 -8.64
N PHE A 510 -0.01 16.62 -8.09
CA PHE A 510 -0.79 15.42 -7.80
C PHE A 510 -0.90 14.54 -9.05
N MET A 511 -1.15 15.18 -10.19
CA MET A 511 -1.24 14.54 -11.50
C MET A 511 0.10 14.43 -12.22
N LYS A 512 1.26 14.70 -11.58
CA LYS A 512 2.57 14.58 -12.25
C LYS A 512 2.85 13.12 -12.58
N ALA A 513 2.35 12.71 -13.73
CA ALA A 513 2.52 11.42 -14.34
C ALA A 513 3.43 11.63 -15.53
N THR A 514 4.44 10.79 -15.67
CA THR A 514 5.37 10.85 -16.79
C THR A 514 4.88 10.00 -17.96
N ASN A 515 3.96 9.08 -17.69
CA ASN A 515 3.33 8.16 -18.64
C ASN A 515 1.90 7.77 -18.15
N CYS A 516 1.09 7.16 -19.01
CA CYS A 516 -0.27 6.74 -18.67
C CYS A 516 -0.33 5.62 -17.60
N ALA A 517 0.75 4.87 -17.47
CA ALA A 517 0.93 3.87 -16.43
C ALA A 517 1.03 4.52 -15.03
N ASP A 518 1.72 5.64 -14.88
CA ASP A 518 1.76 6.41 -13.62
C ASP A 518 0.36 6.89 -13.21
N LEU A 519 -0.45 7.33 -14.17
CA LEU A 519 -1.84 7.72 -13.92
C LEU A 519 -2.65 6.56 -13.36
N GLN A 520 -2.51 5.37 -13.95
CA GLN A 520 -3.21 4.19 -13.45
C GLN A 520 -2.66 3.71 -12.10
N ASN A 521 -1.35 3.78 -11.86
CA ASN A 521 -0.77 3.52 -10.54
C ASN A 521 -1.29 4.48 -9.46
N LYS A 522 -1.64 5.71 -9.84
CA LYS A 522 -2.30 6.71 -8.98
C LYS A 522 -3.81 6.52 -8.84
N GLY A 523 -4.36 5.43 -9.36
CA GLY A 523 -5.78 5.09 -9.21
C GLY A 523 -6.68 5.56 -10.36
N ILE A 524 -6.15 6.18 -11.44
CA ILE A 524 -7.00 6.54 -12.59
C ILE A 524 -7.43 5.24 -13.26
N ARG A 525 -8.72 5.14 -13.61
CA ARG A 525 -9.26 3.99 -14.34
C ARG A 525 -9.91 4.36 -15.66
N GLU A 526 -10.28 5.61 -15.89
CA GLU A 526 -10.99 6.01 -17.12
C GLU A 526 -10.02 6.29 -18.27
N SER A 527 -10.28 5.74 -19.46
CA SER A 527 -9.53 6.12 -20.66
C SER A 527 -9.92 7.54 -21.09
N GLY A 528 -8.94 8.37 -21.46
CA GLY A 528 -9.19 9.79 -21.73
C GLY A 528 -7.93 10.57 -22.09
N ILE A 529 -8.06 11.89 -22.21
CA ILE A 529 -6.96 12.79 -22.51
C ILE A 529 -6.38 13.31 -21.20
N TYR A 530 -5.06 13.19 -21.05
CA TYR A 530 -4.35 13.59 -19.85
C TYR A 530 -3.11 14.42 -20.17
N TYR A 531 -2.71 15.22 -19.18
CA TYR A 531 -1.47 15.99 -19.19
C TYR A 531 -0.37 15.16 -18.54
N LEU A 532 0.71 14.91 -19.27
CA LEU A 532 1.89 14.19 -18.76
C LEU A 532 3.12 15.08 -18.76
N HIS A 533 4.04 14.82 -17.84
CA HIS A 533 5.28 15.57 -17.69
C HIS A 533 6.46 14.73 -18.20
N THR A 534 7.03 15.10 -19.33
CA THR A 534 8.17 14.41 -19.96
C THR A 534 9.39 15.33 -19.95
N GLY A 535 10.33 15.08 -19.03
CA GLY A 535 11.46 15.99 -18.78
C GLY A 535 10.97 17.34 -18.23
N HIS A 536 11.23 18.42 -18.97
CA HIS A 536 10.77 19.78 -18.65
C HIS A 536 9.53 20.24 -19.44
N ARG A 537 8.90 19.35 -20.21
CA ARG A 537 7.72 19.68 -21.04
C ARG A 537 6.46 19.01 -20.50
N ILE A 538 5.32 19.66 -20.73
CA ILE A 538 3.98 19.09 -20.53
C ILE A 538 3.46 18.67 -21.90
N ILE A 539 3.00 17.43 -22.02
CA ILE A 539 2.42 16.87 -23.25
C ILE A 539 0.98 16.44 -22.99
N HIS A 540 0.16 16.45 -24.05
CA HIS A 540 -1.23 16.02 -24.02
C HIS A 540 -1.31 14.69 -24.77
N VAL A 541 -1.81 13.64 -24.12
CA VAL A 541 -1.90 12.31 -24.73
C VAL A 541 -3.22 11.65 -24.41
N TYR A 542 -3.65 10.75 -25.28
CA TYR A 542 -4.76 9.85 -24.97
C TYR A 542 -4.21 8.62 -24.24
N CYS A 543 -4.66 8.41 -23.00
CA CYS A 543 -4.37 7.22 -22.22
C CYS A 543 -5.50 6.21 -22.35
N ASP A 544 -5.20 5.00 -22.82
CA ASP A 544 -6.11 3.88 -22.72
C ASP A 544 -5.81 3.09 -21.44
N LEU A 545 -6.72 3.24 -20.47
CA LEU A 545 -6.62 2.65 -19.13
C LEU A 545 -7.55 1.44 -18.93
N ASN A 546 -8.40 1.16 -19.92
CA ASN A 546 -9.40 0.10 -19.85
C ASN A 546 -8.96 -1.16 -20.62
N SER A 547 -8.33 -0.99 -21.78
CA SER A 547 -8.00 -2.11 -22.66
C SER A 547 -6.74 -2.85 -22.18
N SER A 548 -6.79 -4.19 -22.15
CA SER A 548 -5.59 -5.05 -21.98
C SER A 548 -4.72 -4.71 -20.76
N GLY A 549 -5.36 -4.47 -19.62
CA GLY A 549 -4.71 -4.11 -18.35
C GLY A 549 -4.42 -2.61 -18.17
N GLY A 550 -4.73 -1.77 -19.16
CA GLY A 550 -4.60 -0.31 -19.09
C GLY A 550 -3.17 0.21 -19.08
N GLY A 551 -3.01 1.53 -18.94
CA GLY A 551 -1.71 2.19 -18.78
C GLY A 551 -1.02 2.46 -20.11
N TRP A 552 -1.77 2.32 -21.21
CA TRP A 552 -1.29 2.51 -22.55
C TRP A 552 -1.33 3.97 -22.93
N MET A 553 -0.19 4.49 -23.36
CA MET A 553 -0.09 5.81 -23.97
C MET A 553 -0.15 5.66 -25.48
N ILE A 554 -1.22 6.19 -26.09
CA ILE A 554 -1.36 6.20 -27.54
C ILE A 554 -0.47 7.31 -28.10
N PHE A 555 0.34 6.99 -29.11
CA PHE A 555 1.18 7.99 -29.79
C PHE A 555 0.86 8.13 -31.28
N GLN A 556 0.09 7.19 -31.84
CA GLN A 556 -0.50 7.29 -33.16
C GLN A 556 -1.94 6.77 -33.10
N ARG A 557 -2.87 7.48 -33.74
CA ARG A 557 -4.27 7.07 -33.85
C ARG A 557 -4.86 7.49 -35.18
N ARG A 558 -5.51 6.55 -35.88
CA ARG A 558 -6.22 6.76 -37.15
C ARG A 558 -7.55 6.01 -37.20
N MET A 559 -8.61 6.72 -37.56
CA MET A 559 -10.00 6.28 -37.46
C MET A 559 -10.96 6.87 -38.52
N THR A 560 -10.65 8.03 -39.10
CA THR A 560 -11.57 8.77 -39.99
C THR A 560 -10.90 9.29 -41.25
N GLY A 561 -9.59 9.54 -41.21
CA GLY A 561 -8.83 10.11 -42.34
C GLY A 561 -8.86 11.63 -42.42
N ASP A 562 -9.38 12.32 -41.41
CA ASP A 562 -9.47 13.79 -41.38
C ASP A 562 -8.10 14.46 -41.26
N VAL A 563 -7.10 13.74 -40.71
CA VAL A 563 -5.73 14.21 -40.63
C VAL A 563 -4.88 13.56 -41.73
N PRO A 564 -4.24 14.33 -42.61
CA PRO A 564 -3.49 13.78 -43.73
C PRO A 564 -2.11 13.32 -43.27
N PHE A 565 -1.94 12.05 -42.90
CA PHE A 565 -0.62 11.49 -42.52
C PHE A 565 0.31 11.28 -43.73
N HIS A 566 -0.27 11.17 -44.92
CA HIS A 566 0.41 10.70 -46.11
C HIS A 566 1.28 11.77 -46.80
N ASP A 567 1.08 13.05 -46.47
CA ASP A 567 1.77 14.21 -47.05
C ASP A 567 2.15 15.21 -45.95
N VAL A 568 3.15 14.81 -45.14
CA VAL A 568 3.59 15.57 -43.97
C VAL A 568 5.11 15.55 -43.92
N SER A 569 5.69 16.73 -43.67
CA SER A 569 7.13 16.95 -43.61
C SER A 569 7.80 16.33 -42.38
N TRP A 570 9.12 16.16 -42.44
CA TRP A 570 9.96 15.72 -41.32
C TRP A 570 9.72 16.51 -40.05
N GLN A 571 9.69 17.85 -40.14
CA GLN A 571 9.52 18.72 -38.97
C GLN A 571 8.18 18.52 -38.26
N ARG A 572 7.13 18.23 -39.02
CA ARG A 572 5.81 17.95 -38.44
C ARG A 572 5.76 16.56 -37.79
N TYR A 573 6.36 15.53 -38.41
CA TYR A 573 6.49 14.22 -37.76
C TYR A 573 7.39 14.25 -36.52
N LYS A 574 8.41 15.12 -36.51
CA LYS A 574 9.27 15.37 -35.36
C LYS A 574 8.49 15.94 -34.16
N HIS A 575 7.72 17.00 -34.38
CA HIS A 575 7.03 17.73 -33.30
C HIS A 575 5.59 17.26 -33.02
N GLY A 576 5.00 16.46 -33.90
CA GLY A 576 3.63 15.98 -33.79
C GLY A 576 2.62 16.86 -34.52
N PHE A 577 1.45 16.29 -34.80
CA PHE A 577 0.34 16.95 -35.49
C PHE A 577 -0.98 16.22 -35.25
N GLY A 578 -2.10 16.90 -35.55
CA GLY A 578 -3.45 16.37 -35.39
C GLY A 578 -4.11 16.81 -34.08
N ASN A 579 -5.17 16.11 -33.68
CA ASN A 579 -5.93 16.38 -32.46
C ASN A 579 -5.99 15.11 -31.60
N VAL A 580 -5.54 15.21 -30.34
CA VAL A 580 -5.47 14.08 -29.40
C VAL A 580 -6.85 13.46 -29.12
N SER A 581 -7.93 14.24 -29.25
CA SER A 581 -9.32 13.74 -29.15
C SER A 581 -9.75 12.87 -30.34
N HIS A 582 -9.05 12.94 -31.47
CA HIS A 582 -9.37 12.26 -32.73
C HIS A 582 -8.14 11.55 -33.31
N GLU A 583 -7.63 12.01 -34.47
CA GLU A 583 -6.45 11.46 -35.13
C GLU A 583 -5.22 12.34 -34.88
N TYR A 584 -4.09 11.73 -34.54
CA TYR A 584 -2.86 12.46 -34.27
C TYR A 584 -1.62 11.57 -34.32
N TRP A 585 -0.48 12.23 -34.50
CA TRP A 585 0.86 11.71 -34.28
C TRP A 585 1.50 12.54 -33.17
N LEU A 586 1.96 11.90 -32.10
CA LEU A 586 2.47 12.59 -30.91
C LEU A 586 3.79 13.34 -31.16
N GLY A 587 4.58 12.90 -32.15
CA GLY A 587 5.88 13.47 -32.48
C GLY A 587 7.04 12.58 -32.09
N ASN A 588 7.98 12.38 -33.01
CA ASN A 588 9.13 11.49 -32.80
C ASN A 588 10.04 11.96 -31.66
N GLU A 589 10.19 13.28 -31.47
CA GLU A 589 11.00 13.84 -30.38
C GLU A 589 10.44 13.45 -29.00
N VAL A 590 9.12 13.50 -28.85
CA VAL A 590 8.43 13.13 -27.61
C VAL A 590 8.53 11.62 -27.37
N VAL A 591 8.26 10.80 -28.39
CA VAL A 591 8.34 9.34 -28.28
C VAL A 591 9.78 8.87 -27.97
N HIS A 592 10.80 9.46 -28.59
CA HIS A 592 12.21 9.22 -28.26
C HIS A 592 12.52 9.56 -26.80
N THR A 593 12.11 10.75 -26.35
CA THR A 593 12.36 11.22 -24.98
C THR A 593 11.75 10.26 -23.95
N ILE A 594 10.55 9.75 -24.20
CA ILE A 594 9.85 8.83 -23.28
C ILE A 594 10.51 7.46 -23.27
N THR A 595 10.78 6.89 -24.45
CA THR A 595 11.30 5.52 -24.60
C THR A 595 12.78 5.37 -24.25
N THR A 596 13.50 6.47 -24.04
CA THR A 596 14.92 6.47 -23.62
C THR A 596 15.15 6.95 -22.18
N ALA A 597 14.09 7.30 -21.45
CA ALA A 597 14.15 7.82 -20.07
C ALA A 597 14.51 6.78 -18.98
N GLY A 598 15.17 5.67 -19.36
CA GLY A 598 15.69 4.66 -18.42
C GLY A 598 14.73 3.52 -18.04
N THR A 599 13.56 3.41 -18.68
CA THR A 599 12.65 2.26 -18.56
C THR A 599 12.32 1.73 -19.95
N ASP A 600 12.31 0.41 -20.12
CA ASP A 600 11.89 -0.23 -21.38
C ASP A 600 10.37 -0.15 -21.56
N TYR A 601 9.91 -0.07 -22.80
CA TYR A 601 8.49 0.08 -23.13
C TYR A 601 8.00 -1.06 -24.01
N LEU A 602 6.86 -1.65 -23.66
CA LEU A 602 6.09 -2.53 -24.55
C LEU A 602 5.47 -1.70 -25.67
N LEU A 603 5.42 -2.24 -26.88
CA LEU A 603 4.63 -1.71 -27.98
C LEU A 603 3.45 -2.62 -28.26
N ARG A 604 2.28 -2.02 -28.41
CA ARG A 604 1.06 -2.66 -28.90
C ARG A 604 0.53 -1.89 -30.09
N ILE A 605 0.16 -2.62 -31.14
CA ILE A 605 -0.43 -2.07 -32.35
C ILE A 605 -1.79 -2.72 -32.54
N GLU A 606 -2.84 -1.92 -32.60
CA GLU A 606 -4.19 -2.37 -32.94
C GLU A 606 -4.50 -2.05 -34.39
N LEU A 607 -4.95 -3.05 -35.13
CA LEU A 607 -5.22 -3.01 -36.56
C LEU A 607 -6.69 -3.35 -36.78
N THR A 608 -7.44 -2.45 -37.42
CA THR A 608 -8.88 -2.64 -37.67
C THR A 608 -9.14 -2.78 -39.17
N ASN A 609 -9.88 -3.81 -39.57
CA ASN A 609 -10.30 -4.01 -40.96
C ASN A 609 -11.61 -3.26 -41.27
N ALA A 610 -12.01 -3.24 -42.56
CA ALA A 610 -13.25 -2.59 -43.01
C ALA A 610 -14.54 -3.14 -42.37
N ASN A 611 -14.51 -4.36 -41.83
CA ASN A 611 -15.65 -4.98 -41.14
C ASN A 611 -15.68 -4.64 -39.63
N GLY A 612 -14.76 -3.82 -39.14
CA GLY A 612 -14.64 -3.47 -37.72
C GLY A 612 -13.98 -4.53 -36.84
N THR A 613 -13.42 -5.60 -37.42
CA THR A 613 -12.63 -6.58 -36.66
C THR A 613 -11.28 -5.97 -36.32
N THR A 614 -10.91 -5.98 -35.04
CA THR A 614 -9.59 -5.52 -34.56
C THR A 614 -8.70 -6.71 -34.22
N ARG A 615 -7.44 -6.60 -34.62
CA ARG A 615 -6.34 -7.51 -34.32
C ARG A 615 -5.13 -6.77 -33.76
N VAL A 616 -4.22 -7.47 -33.09
CA VAL A 616 -3.16 -6.94 -32.25
C VAL A 616 -1.80 -7.55 -32.59
N ALA A 617 -0.77 -6.69 -32.72
CA ALA A 617 0.64 -7.06 -32.71
C ALA A 617 1.33 -6.45 -31.48
N GLU A 618 2.09 -7.25 -30.72
CA GLU A 618 2.80 -6.80 -29.52
C GLU A 618 4.29 -7.18 -29.51
N TYR A 619 5.11 -6.28 -28.96
CA TYR A 619 6.57 -6.42 -28.86
C TYR A 619 7.04 -6.15 -27.43
N SER A 620 8.02 -6.93 -26.99
CA SER A 620 8.56 -6.88 -25.61
C SER A 620 9.35 -5.60 -25.30
N ASP A 621 9.80 -4.88 -26.32
CA ASP A 621 10.54 -3.62 -26.20
C ASP A 621 10.29 -2.76 -27.45
N PHE A 622 10.32 -1.44 -27.28
CA PHE A 622 10.16 -0.45 -28.33
C PHE A 622 10.84 0.85 -27.94
N ARG A 623 11.69 1.34 -28.83
CA ARG A 623 12.36 2.63 -28.68
C ARG A 623 12.56 3.29 -30.03
N LEU A 624 12.57 4.62 -30.02
CA LEU A 624 13.06 5.40 -31.15
C LEU A 624 14.43 5.96 -30.79
N ASP A 625 15.39 5.87 -31.70
CA ASP A 625 16.71 6.48 -31.52
C ASP A 625 16.62 8.01 -31.58
N SER A 626 17.72 8.71 -31.30
CA SER A 626 17.84 10.15 -31.39
C SER A 626 17.65 10.68 -32.82
N GLU A 627 17.42 11.99 -32.93
CA GLU A 627 17.37 12.67 -34.24
C GLU A 627 18.66 12.48 -35.06
N LYS A 628 19.82 12.36 -34.39
CA LYS A 628 21.12 12.09 -35.04
C LYS A 628 21.13 10.73 -35.77
N HIS A 629 20.38 9.76 -35.28
CA HIS A 629 20.17 8.46 -35.92
C HIS A 629 18.78 8.37 -36.58
N HIS A 630 18.21 9.53 -36.95
CA HIS A 630 16.97 9.63 -37.73
C HIS A 630 15.78 8.88 -37.12
N TYR A 631 15.68 8.86 -35.78
CA TYR A 631 14.60 8.16 -35.06
C TYR A 631 14.46 6.68 -35.48
N ALA A 632 15.57 5.99 -35.70
CA ALA A 632 15.56 4.59 -36.13
C ALA A 632 14.77 3.70 -35.17
N LEU A 633 14.00 2.76 -35.73
CA LEU A 633 13.10 1.89 -34.97
C LEU A 633 13.85 0.76 -34.26
N GLN A 634 13.71 0.67 -32.94
CA GLN A 634 14.22 -0.42 -32.12
C GLN A 634 13.05 -1.26 -31.61
N LEU A 635 13.14 -2.59 -31.75
CA LEU A 635 12.08 -3.54 -31.37
C LEU A 635 12.68 -4.70 -30.58
N GLY A 636 11.92 -5.20 -29.61
CA GLY A 636 12.20 -6.44 -28.89
C GLY A 636 11.57 -7.67 -29.53
N LEU A 637 11.37 -8.72 -28.73
CA LEU A 637 10.76 -9.97 -29.17
C LEU A 637 9.27 -9.78 -29.52
N PHE A 638 8.83 -10.42 -30.59
CA PHE A 638 7.41 -10.53 -30.94
C PHE A 638 6.69 -11.45 -29.94
N LEU A 639 5.63 -10.96 -29.31
CA LEU A 639 4.96 -11.66 -28.21
C LEU A 639 3.90 -12.64 -28.72
N SER A 640 3.79 -13.79 -28.04
CA SER A 640 2.86 -14.89 -28.40
C SER A 640 1.37 -14.54 -28.26
N MET A 641 1.05 -13.40 -27.66
CA MET A 641 -0.31 -12.87 -27.52
C MET A 641 -0.78 -12.07 -28.74
N SER A 642 0.10 -11.85 -29.72
CA SER A 642 -0.24 -11.27 -31.02
C SER A 642 -1.10 -12.23 -31.84
N ASP A 643 -2.12 -11.71 -32.53
CA ASP A 643 -3.06 -12.49 -33.35
C ASP A 643 -2.88 -12.25 -34.87
N VAL A 644 -1.79 -11.58 -35.25
CA VAL A 644 -1.32 -11.37 -36.63
C VAL A 644 0.14 -11.78 -36.76
N GLY A 645 0.62 -12.00 -37.97
CA GLY A 645 2.06 -12.20 -38.20
C GLY A 645 2.86 -10.90 -38.08
N ASP A 646 4.16 -11.02 -37.90
CA ASP A 646 5.07 -9.90 -37.68
C ASP A 646 5.44 -9.19 -39.00
N SER A 647 4.77 -8.08 -39.29
CA SER A 647 5.12 -7.19 -40.41
C SER A 647 6.02 -6.03 -40.01
N LEU A 648 6.40 -5.89 -38.73
CA LEU A 648 7.21 -4.78 -38.24
C LEU A 648 8.69 -5.16 -38.07
N GLU A 649 9.01 -6.44 -37.85
CA GLU A 649 10.38 -6.96 -37.72
C GLU A 649 11.29 -6.51 -38.88
N TYR A 650 10.77 -6.48 -40.11
CA TYR A 650 11.52 -6.05 -41.30
C TYR A 650 11.95 -4.58 -41.28
N HIS A 651 11.33 -3.76 -40.43
CA HIS A 651 11.64 -2.34 -40.26
C HIS A 651 12.56 -2.08 -39.06
N HIS A 652 12.97 -3.13 -38.33
CA HIS A 652 13.92 -3.02 -37.23
C HIS A 652 15.26 -2.42 -37.70
N ASN A 653 15.80 -1.49 -36.93
CA ASN A 653 17.01 -0.70 -37.22
C ASN A 653 16.95 0.18 -38.47
N LYS A 654 15.78 0.42 -39.05
CA LYS A 654 15.65 1.32 -40.21
C LYS A 654 15.41 2.76 -39.76
N PRO A 655 15.96 3.77 -40.47
CA PRO A 655 15.72 5.18 -40.17
C PRO A 655 14.29 5.58 -40.54
N PHE A 656 13.71 6.51 -39.79
CA PHE A 656 12.43 7.10 -40.18
C PHE A 656 12.64 7.95 -41.43
N SER A 657 11.72 7.87 -42.40
CA SER A 657 11.85 8.55 -43.69
C SER A 657 10.56 9.26 -44.07
N THR A 658 10.67 10.50 -44.54
CA THR A 658 9.57 11.33 -45.08
C THR A 658 9.83 11.68 -46.55
N THR A 659 8.84 12.24 -47.26
CA THR A 659 8.99 12.65 -48.67
C THR A 659 10.04 13.75 -48.86
N ASP A 660 10.16 14.66 -47.89
CA ASP A 660 11.13 15.76 -47.85
C ASP A 660 12.47 15.37 -47.22
N PHE A 661 12.58 14.18 -46.60
CA PHE A 661 13.78 13.71 -45.91
C PHE A 661 13.87 12.18 -45.95
N ASP A 662 14.17 11.64 -47.13
CA ASP A 662 14.12 10.21 -47.42
C ASP A 662 15.46 9.50 -47.15
N HIS A 663 15.45 8.58 -46.18
CA HIS A 663 16.60 7.75 -45.79
C HIS A 663 16.40 6.28 -46.20
N SER A 664 15.35 5.99 -46.96
CA SER A 664 14.98 4.63 -47.35
C SER A 664 15.82 4.11 -48.52
N ARG A 665 16.02 2.78 -48.57
CA ARG A 665 16.66 2.15 -49.72
C ARG A 665 15.67 2.10 -50.89
N GLY A 666 15.99 2.79 -51.99
CA GLY A 666 15.20 2.75 -53.22
C GLY A 666 14.12 3.82 -53.34
N HIS A 667 14.22 4.91 -52.56
CA HIS A 667 13.33 6.06 -52.57
C HIS A 667 11.86 5.73 -52.29
N CYS A 668 11.61 4.97 -51.24
CA CYS A 668 10.30 4.42 -50.92
C CYS A 668 9.24 5.49 -50.66
N THR A 669 9.62 6.64 -50.11
CA THR A 669 8.67 7.73 -49.80
C THR A 669 8.09 8.37 -51.07
N SER A 670 8.79 8.26 -52.20
CA SER A 670 8.28 8.71 -53.51
C SER A 670 7.23 7.76 -54.12
N ARG A 671 7.29 6.47 -53.76
CA ARG A 671 6.40 5.42 -54.28
C ARG A 671 5.22 5.15 -53.36
N ASN A 672 5.46 5.24 -52.05
CA ASN A 672 4.50 4.96 -51.00
C ASN A 672 4.36 6.22 -50.13
N PRO A 673 3.25 6.96 -50.26
CA PRO A 673 3.00 8.14 -49.45
C PRO A 673 2.83 7.76 -47.97
N GLY A 674 3.17 8.71 -47.09
CA GLY A 674 3.27 8.49 -45.64
C GLY A 674 4.69 8.17 -45.16
N ALA A 675 5.03 8.73 -44.01
CA ALA A 675 6.34 8.55 -43.41
C ALA A 675 6.42 7.22 -42.66
N TRP A 676 7.51 6.47 -42.84
CA TRP A 676 7.70 5.17 -42.19
C TRP A 676 9.18 4.77 -42.09
N TRP A 677 9.45 3.67 -41.39
CA TRP A 677 10.77 3.07 -41.24
C TRP A 677 11.08 2.08 -42.37
N PHE A 678 11.11 2.55 -43.62
CA PHE A 678 11.21 1.66 -44.79
C PHE A 678 12.56 0.92 -44.90
N ASP A 679 12.52 -0.40 -45.18
CA ASP A 679 13.66 -1.17 -45.72
C ASP A 679 13.56 -1.36 -47.25
N TRP A 680 12.69 -2.28 -47.71
CA TRP A 680 12.43 -2.57 -49.14
C TRP A 680 11.06 -2.04 -49.59
N CYS A 681 10.71 -0.83 -49.14
CA CYS A 681 9.48 -0.10 -49.44
C CYS A 681 8.15 -0.75 -49.03
N ALA A 682 8.11 -2.01 -48.60
CA ALA A 682 6.84 -2.70 -48.40
C ALA A 682 6.96 -3.89 -47.45
N ASN A 683 6.16 -3.85 -46.36
CA ASN A 683 5.72 -4.97 -45.50
C ASN A 683 4.67 -4.47 -44.49
N SER A 684 4.79 -3.20 -44.09
CA SER A 684 3.75 -2.45 -43.40
C SER A 684 3.96 -0.94 -43.63
N ASN A 685 2.88 -0.16 -43.57
CA ASN A 685 2.92 1.30 -43.53
C ASN A 685 1.62 1.78 -42.88
N LEU A 686 1.67 2.22 -41.62
CA LEU A 686 0.47 2.67 -40.90
C LEU A 686 0.16 4.16 -41.11
N ASN A 687 1.05 4.87 -41.80
CA ASN A 687 0.94 6.30 -42.09
C ASN A 687 0.54 6.58 -43.55
N GLY A 688 0.22 5.54 -44.34
CA GLY A 688 -0.23 5.66 -45.73
C GLY A 688 -1.59 6.34 -45.90
N ILE A 689 -2.08 6.43 -47.14
CA ILE A 689 -3.38 7.05 -47.48
C ILE A 689 -4.51 6.36 -46.71
N TYR A 690 -5.38 7.17 -46.09
CA TYR A 690 -6.60 6.68 -45.43
C TYR A 690 -7.66 6.32 -46.46
N GLY A 691 -8.40 5.25 -46.22
CA GLY A 691 -9.57 4.87 -47.01
C GLY A 691 -9.43 3.50 -47.68
N PRO A 692 -10.53 3.00 -48.29
CA PRO A 692 -10.52 1.70 -48.94
C PRO A 692 -9.58 1.70 -50.15
N GLY A 693 -8.86 0.60 -50.33
CA GLY A 693 -7.90 0.49 -51.42
C GLY A 693 -7.08 -0.79 -51.38
N LEU A 694 -6.29 -0.96 -52.45
CA LEU A 694 -5.32 -2.04 -52.61
C LEU A 694 -3.95 -1.44 -52.92
N GLY A 695 -2.93 -1.90 -52.21
CA GLY A 695 -1.52 -1.61 -52.48
C GLY A 695 -0.81 -0.80 -51.38
N TYR A 696 0.52 -0.70 -51.54
CA TYR A 696 1.47 -0.16 -50.54
C TYR A 696 1.31 1.33 -50.21
N LYS A 697 0.48 2.05 -50.97
CA LYS A 697 0.17 3.47 -50.74
C LYS A 697 -0.87 3.70 -49.64
N TYR A 698 -1.62 2.66 -49.24
CA TYR A 698 -2.65 2.73 -48.21
C TYR A 698 -2.11 2.26 -46.84
N ILE A 699 -2.91 2.45 -45.80
CA ILE A 699 -2.63 1.87 -44.47
C ILE A 699 -2.63 0.35 -44.58
N MET A 700 -1.53 -0.33 -44.28
CA MET A 700 -1.47 -1.79 -44.48
C MET A 700 -0.60 -2.55 -43.49
N TRP A 701 -0.93 -3.83 -43.34
CA TRP A 701 -0.18 -4.84 -42.59
C TRP A 701 -0.21 -6.17 -43.36
N ASP A 702 0.92 -6.53 -43.98
CA ASP A 702 0.98 -7.62 -44.96
C ASP A 702 0.59 -8.98 -44.37
N GLN A 703 1.09 -9.30 -43.18
CA GLN A 703 0.91 -10.61 -42.53
C GLN A 703 -0.50 -10.81 -41.92
N TRP A 704 -1.48 -9.99 -42.30
CA TRP A 704 -2.88 -10.17 -41.95
C TRP A 704 -3.83 -9.97 -43.15
N LEU A 705 -3.78 -8.79 -43.78
CA LEU A 705 -4.68 -8.44 -44.89
C LEU A 705 -3.95 -8.36 -46.25
N GLY A 706 -2.65 -8.67 -46.28
CA GLY A 706 -1.81 -8.47 -47.46
C GLY A 706 -1.85 -7.00 -47.90
N LEU A 707 -2.23 -6.79 -49.16
CA LEU A 707 -2.30 -5.46 -49.78
C LEU A 707 -3.62 -4.71 -49.52
N LYS A 708 -4.58 -5.29 -48.81
CA LYS A 708 -5.86 -4.62 -48.51
C LYS A 708 -5.67 -3.57 -47.44
N ALA A 709 -6.24 -2.38 -47.68
CA ALA A 709 -6.17 -1.27 -46.76
C ALA A 709 -6.87 -1.58 -45.43
N LEU A 710 -6.25 -1.15 -44.33
CA LEU A 710 -6.84 -1.12 -42.99
C LEU A 710 -7.79 0.07 -42.87
N ALA A 711 -8.85 -0.12 -42.07
CA ALA A 711 -9.82 0.93 -41.76
C ALA A 711 -9.44 1.74 -40.52
N GLY A 712 -8.52 1.26 -39.69
CA GLY A 712 -8.07 2.01 -38.52
C GLY A 712 -6.82 1.41 -37.91
N THR A 713 -6.00 2.26 -37.28
CA THR A 713 -4.77 1.84 -36.60
C THR A 713 -4.57 2.64 -35.32
N LYS A 714 -4.01 1.99 -34.30
CA LYS A 714 -3.52 2.65 -33.09
C LYS A 714 -2.16 2.06 -32.73
N MET A 715 -1.18 2.92 -32.45
CA MET A 715 0.08 2.50 -31.84
C MET A 715 0.16 3.07 -30.43
N MET A 716 0.47 2.21 -29.47
CA MET A 716 0.49 2.57 -28.06
C MET A 716 1.64 1.91 -27.33
N ILE A 717 2.18 2.60 -26.34
CA ILE A 717 3.31 2.13 -25.53
C ILE A 717 3.01 2.14 -24.05
N ARG A 718 3.64 1.24 -23.31
CA ARG A 718 3.46 1.09 -21.87
C ARG A 718 4.76 0.66 -21.21
N PRO A 719 5.20 1.26 -20.09
CA PRO A 719 6.41 0.85 -19.39
C PRO A 719 6.34 -0.65 -19.03
N VAL A 720 7.42 -1.40 -19.27
CA VAL A 720 7.49 -2.83 -18.91
C VAL A 720 7.34 -3.03 -17.40
N ASN A 721 7.83 -2.08 -16.61
CA ASN A 721 7.74 -2.13 -15.15
C ASN A 721 6.31 -1.88 -14.60
N PHE A 722 5.40 -1.33 -15.40
CA PHE A 722 4.03 -1.01 -14.99
C PHE A 722 3.21 -2.25 -14.66
N ILE A 723 3.40 -3.34 -15.41
CA ILE A 723 2.77 -4.64 -15.12
C ILE A 723 3.70 -5.56 -14.33
N SER A 724 4.88 -5.07 -13.92
CA SER A 724 5.77 -5.82 -13.05
C SER A 724 5.38 -5.56 -11.59
N ALA A 725 4.18 -5.97 -11.19
CA ALA A 725 4.06 -6.40 -9.80
C ALA A 725 4.63 -7.82 -9.77
N PRO A 726 5.85 -8.04 -9.26
CA PRO A 726 6.44 -9.38 -9.24
C PRO A 726 5.73 -10.31 -8.23
N ASP A 727 4.73 -9.80 -7.51
CA ASP A 727 3.94 -10.49 -6.48
C ASP A 727 2.68 -9.69 -6.12
N CYS A 728 1.72 -10.35 -5.46
CA CYS A 728 0.49 -9.70 -4.96
C CYS A 728 0.76 -8.64 -3.89
N GLY A 729 1.88 -8.68 -3.18
CA GLY A 729 2.22 -7.67 -2.16
C GLY A 729 2.41 -6.28 -2.79
N ARG A 730 3.14 -6.22 -3.92
CA ARG A 730 3.30 -5.02 -4.74
C ARG A 730 1.98 -4.53 -5.34
N MET A 731 1.12 -5.44 -5.80
CA MET A 731 -0.21 -5.10 -6.31
C MET A 731 -1.05 -4.39 -5.25
N GLN A 732 -0.96 -4.86 -4.00
CA GLN A 732 -1.68 -4.24 -2.88
C GLN A 732 -1.19 -2.83 -2.58
N GLN A 733 0.13 -2.61 -2.60
CA GLN A 733 0.72 -1.28 -2.43
C GLN A 733 0.32 -0.31 -3.56
N GLN A 734 -0.04 -0.83 -4.73
CA GLN A 734 -0.58 -0.07 -5.88
C GLN A 734 -2.10 0.14 -5.79
N GLY A 735 -2.72 -0.16 -4.63
CA GLY A 735 -4.14 0.09 -4.37
C GLY A 735 -5.08 -1.00 -4.89
N ILE A 736 -4.56 -2.17 -5.31
CA ILE A 736 -5.40 -3.32 -5.67
C ILE A 736 -5.79 -4.07 -4.40
N THR A 737 -7.08 -4.09 -4.07
CA THR A 737 -7.59 -4.64 -2.80
C THR A 737 -8.64 -5.75 -2.97
N THR A 738 -9.00 -6.09 -4.20
CA THR A 738 -10.01 -7.10 -4.51
C THR A 738 -9.38 -8.48 -4.69
N ASN A 739 -9.79 -9.48 -3.93
CA ASN A 739 -9.32 -10.85 -4.14
C ASN A 739 -9.66 -11.34 -5.55
N GLY A 740 -8.77 -12.08 -6.20
CA GLY A 740 -9.02 -12.57 -7.55
C GLY A 740 -7.80 -13.18 -8.22
N ILE A 741 -7.93 -13.56 -9.49
CA ILE A 741 -6.84 -14.07 -10.32
C ILE A 741 -6.18 -12.91 -11.07
N TYR A 742 -4.87 -12.81 -10.98
CA TYR A 742 -4.02 -11.76 -11.57
C TYR A 742 -2.83 -12.37 -12.31
N VAL A 743 -2.27 -11.65 -13.28
CA VAL A 743 -1.08 -12.08 -14.02
C VAL A 743 0.15 -11.35 -13.48
N LEU A 744 1.13 -12.09 -12.96
CA LEU A 744 2.44 -11.59 -12.55
C LEU A 744 3.44 -11.71 -13.70
N PHE A 745 4.31 -10.72 -13.87
CA PHE A 745 5.46 -10.80 -14.78
C PHE A 745 6.75 -10.96 -13.98
N VAL A 746 7.35 -12.15 -14.00
CA VAL A 746 8.53 -12.49 -13.20
C VAL A 746 9.62 -13.12 -14.07
N ALA A 747 10.82 -12.53 -14.06
CA ALA A 747 11.98 -13.01 -14.82
C ALA A 747 11.68 -13.27 -16.32
N GLY A 748 10.93 -12.37 -16.96
CA GLY A 748 10.55 -12.48 -18.38
C GLY A 748 9.39 -13.43 -18.69
N HIS A 749 8.73 -14.02 -17.69
CA HIS A 749 7.61 -14.93 -17.84
C HIS A 749 6.32 -14.35 -17.25
N SER A 750 5.17 -14.64 -17.84
CA SER A 750 3.85 -14.32 -17.28
C SER A 750 3.27 -15.51 -16.51
N ILE A 751 2.76 -15.27 -15.30
CA ILE A 751 2.24 -16.30 -14.39
C ILE A 751 0.92 -15.84 -13.78
N SER A 752 -0.16 -16.57 -14.03
CA SER A 752 -1.47 -16.31 -13.40
C SER A 752 -1.50 -16.84 -11.96
N VAL A 753 -1.84 -16.00 -10.99
CA VAL A 753 -1.91 -16.33 -9.54
C VAL A 753 -3.21 -15.82 -8.92
N HIS A 754 -3.67 -16.47 -7.84
CA HIS A 754 -4.78 -15.95 -7.05
C HIS A 754 -4.26 -15.08 -5.89
N CYS A 755 -4.57 -13.78 -5.90
CA CYS A 755 -4.21 -12.84 -4.86
C CYS A 755 -5.31 -12.74 -3.78
N ASP A 756 -4.90 -12.77 -2.52
CA ASP A 756 -5.73 -12.49 -1.34
C ASP A 756 -5.23 -11.22 -0.66
N PHE A 757 -6.01 -10.15 -0.79
CA PHE A 757 -5.75 -8.82 -0.25
C PHE A 757 -6.54 -8.52 1.03
N THR A 758 -7.50 -9.36 1.38
CA THR A 758 -8.38 -9.12 2.54
C THR A 758 -7.85 -9.75 3.82
N THR A 759 -7.11 -10.85 3.72
CA THR A 759 -6.74 -11.64 4.90
C THR A 759 -5.47 -11.11 5.58
N SER A 760 -5.58 -10.73 6.85
CA SER A 760 -4.44 -10.32 7.72
C SER A 760 -3.47 -9.34 7.06
N GLY A 761 -3.99 -8.22 6.57
CA GLY A 761 -3.21 -7.17 5.93
C GLY A 761 -2.93 -7.39 4.45
N GLY A 762 -3.37 -8.50 3.84
CA GLY A 762 -3.40 -8.72 2.40
C GLY A 762 -2.04 -8.95 1.71
N GLY A 763 -2.08 -9.04 0.38
CA GLY A 763 -0.88 -9.16 -0.46
C GLY A 763 -0.38 -10.60 -0.59
N TRP A 764 -1.23 -11.57 -0.25
CA TRP A 764 -0.92 -12.98 -0.26
C TRP A 764 -1.15 -13.59 -1.64
N ILE A 765 -0.20 -14.41 -2.11
CA ILE A 765 -0.37 -15.31 -3.25
C ILE A 765 -0.84 -16.65 -2.70
N LEU A 766 -2.01 -17.12 -3.12
CA LEU A 766 -2.45 -18.48 -2.83
C LEU A 766 -1.58 -19.46 -3.61
N ILE A 767 -0.98 -20.42 -2.90
CA ILE A 767 -0.23 -21.54 -3.50
C ILE A 767 -1.11 -22.76 -3.59
N GLU A 768 -1.83 -23.06 -2.51
CA GLU A 768 -2.62 -24.28 -2.39
C GLU A 768 -3.91 -24.00 -1.63
N ARG A 769 -5.02 -24.59 -2.09
CA ARG A 769 -6.28 -24.67 -1.35
C ARG A 769 -6.84 -26.08 -1.43
N ARG A 770 -7.37 -26.57 -0.31
CA ARG A 770 -8.14 -27.81 -0.21
C ARG A 770 -9.32 -27.65 0.74
N THR A 771 -10.49 -28.09 0.28
CA THR A 771 -11.73 -28.11 1.06
C THR A 771 -12.43 -29.46 0.93
N LYS A 772 -13.16 -29.85 1.99
CA LYS A 772 -13.90 -31.12 2.06
C LYS A 772 -15.18 -31.14 1.19
N ASP A 773 -15.65 -29.97 0.73
CA ASP A 773 -17.01 -29.77 0.20
C ASP A 773 -17.04 -29.23 -1.27
N SER A 774 -15.92 -29.19 -2.01
CA SER A 774 -15.87 -28.58 -3.37
C SER A 774 -16.51 -29.45 -4.47
N PRO A 775 -17.37 -28.88 -5.35
CA PRO A 775 -17.85 -29.53 -6.56
C PRO A 775 -16.81 -29.50 -7.68
N THR A 776 -16.83 -30.55 -8.50
CA THR A 776 -15.95 -30.81 -9.65
C THR A 776 -15.91 -29.66 -10.66
N PHE A 777 -14.75 -29.01 -10.82
CA PHE A 777 -14.43 -28.20 -12.00
C PHE A 777 -13.25 -28.87 -12.74
N ASP A 778 -13.48 -29.27 -14.00
CA ASP A 778 -12.42 -29.70 -14.90
C ASP A 778 -11.69 -28.46 -15.45
N VAL A 779 -10.40 -28.34 -15.17
CA VAL A 779 -9.51 -27.40 -15.86
C VAL A 779 -8.43 -28.22 -16.57
N PRO A 780 -8.13 -28.00 -17.86
CA PRO A 780 -7.24 -28.86 -18.62
C PRO A 780 -5.77 -28.62 -18.20
N PHE A 781 -5.10 -29.67 -17.73
CA PHE A 781 -3.64 -29.71 -17.67
C PHE A 781 -3.10 -29.92 -19.08
N SER A 782 -2.75 -28.85 -19.79
CA SER A 782 -1.98 -28.93 -21.04
C SER A 782 -0.50 -28.72 -20.75
N ALA A 783 0.24 -29.82 -20.59
CA ALA A 783 1.64 -30.00 -21.00
C ALA A 783 2.21 -31.26 -20.32
N TYR A 784 2.09 -32.40 -20.99
CA TYR A 784 3.15 -33.39 -21.24
C TYR A 784 2.48 -34.66 -21.75
N ASN A 785 2.66 -34.94 -23.04
CA ASN A 785 2.40 -36.25 -23.63
C ASN A 785 3.33 -37.26 -22.95
N HIS A 786 2.79 -38.12 -22.09
CA HIS A 786 3.12 -39.55 -22.06
C HIS A 786 2.02 -40.30 -21.31
N SER A 787 1.42 -41.23 -22.03
CA SER A 787 0.39 -42.17 -21.62
C SER A 787 0.81 -43.03 -20.43
N PHE A 788 0.13 -42.89 -19.29
CA PHE A 788 -0.08 -43.98 -18.33
C PHE A 788 -1.47 -43.81 -17.71
N GLY A 789 -2.35 -44.78 -17.95
CA GLY A 789 -3.64 -44.85 -17.27
C GLY A 789 -3.48 -45.39 -15.86
N ASP A 790 -4.08 -44.69 -14.89
CA ASP A 790 -4.70 -45.32 -13.72
C ASP A 790 -5.68 -44.31 -13.05
N HIS A 791 -6.92 -44.74 -12.82
CA HIS A 791 -7.99 -43.96 -12.23
C HIS A 791 -7.95 -44.10 -10.70
N SER A 792 -7.28 -43.20 -9.97
CA SER A 792 -7.55 -42.94 -8.53
C SER A 792 -6.65 -41.85 -7.92
N HIS A 793 -6.88 -40.58 -8.24
CA HIS A 793 -6.24 -39.45 -7.53
C HIS A 793 -7.28 -38.52 -6.89
N PRO A 794 -7.18 -38.22 -5.58
CA PRO A 794 -8.01 -37.20 -4.95
C PRO A 794 -7.54 -35.81 -5.43
N ARG A 795 -8.43 -35.10 -6.12
CA ARG A 795 -8.14 -33.86 -6.84
C ARG A 795 -7.94 -32.67 -5.87
N MET A 796 -6.93 -31.85 -6.13
CA MET A 796 -6.66 -30.56 -5.45
C MET A 796 -7.63 -29.49 -5.97
N ASP A 797 -8.13 -28.59 -5.10
CA ASP A 797 -9.00 -27.48 -5.53
C ASP A 797 -8.21 -26.40 -6.28
N PHE A 798 -6.96 -26.16 -5.87
CA PHE A 798 -6.04 -25.21 -6.50
C PHE A 798 -4.58 -25.52 -6.12
N TRP A 799 -3.68 -25.54 -7.10
CA TRP A 799 -2.22 -25.67 -6.90
C TRP A 799 -1.45 -24.83 -7.91
N LEU A 800 -0.52 -24.01 -7.43
CA LEU A 800 0.43 -23.29 -8.27
C LEU A 800 1.63 -24.18 -8.59
N GLY A 801 1.97 -24.35 -9.88
CA GLY A 801 3.01 -25.30 -10.30
C GLY A 801 4.39 -25.01 -9.69
N SER A 802 5.20 -26.04 -9.42
CA SER A 802 6.49 -25.87 -8.75
C SER A 802 7.47 -24.97 -9.50
N GLU A 803 7.46 -25.00 -10.82
CA GLU A 803 8.25 -24.09 -11.68
C GLU A 803 7.75 -22.64 -11.56
N GLN A 804 6.43 -22.43 -11.53
CA GLN A 804 5.82 -21.11 -11.34
C GLN A 804 6.17 -20.53 -9.96
N ILE A 805 6.05 -21.33 -8.89
CA ILE A 805 6.46 -20.90 -7.54
C ILE A 805 7.97 -20.59 -7.51
N GLN A 806 8.79 -21.39 -8.22
CA GLN A 806 10.22 -21.11 -8.32
C GLN A 806 10.48 -19.77 -9.00
N HIS A 807 9.85 -19.48 -10.15
CA HIS A 807 10.00 -18.19 -10.82
C HIS A 807 9.62 -17.03 -9.89
N ILE A 808 8.53 -17.17 -9.13
CA ILE A 808 8.07 -16.17 -8.14
C ILE A 808 9.06 -15.97 -6.99
N THR A 809 9.65 -17.06 -6.48
CA THR A 809 10.49 -17.05 -5.26
C THR A 809 12.00 -16.95 -5.52
N ARG A 810 12.46 -17.11 -6.76
CA ARG A 810 13.89 -17.20 -7.10
C ARG A 810 14.68 -15.97 -6.62
N GLY A 811 15.63 -16.21 -5.72
CA GLY A 811 16.51 -15.16 -5.17
C GLY A 811 15.82 -14.15 -4.24
N ARG A 812 14.55 -14.37 -3.87
CA ARG A 812 13.76 -13.49 -2.99
C ARG A 812 13.20 -14.30 -1.82
N ARG A 813 13.15 -13.70 -0.63
CA ARG A 813 12.58 -14.34 0.55
C ARG A 813 11.09 -14.01 0.68
N PHE A 814 10.32 -15.00 1.14
CA PHE A 814 8.87 -14.89 1.34
C PHE A 814 8.48 -15.30 2.76
N GLN A 815 7.39 -14.72 3.25
CA GLN A 815 6.60 -15.23 4.35
C GLN A 815 5.68 -16.32 3.80
N ILE A 816 5.42 -17.34 4.61
CA ILE A 816 4.49 -18.42 4.30
C ILE A 816 3.46 -18.55 5.42
N ARG A 817 2.19 -18.68 5.04
CA ARG A 817 1.05 -18.75 5.94
C ARG A 817 0.24 -20.00 5.64
N PHE A 818 -0.15 -20.70 6.70
CA PHE A 818 -1.01 -21.87 6.68
C PHE A 818 -2.30 -21.57 7.44
N GLU A 819 -3.44 -21.75 6.79
CA GLU A 819 -4.76 -21.66 7.41
C GLU A 819 -5.43 -23.02 7.37
N MET A 820 -5.78 -23.54 8.54
CA MET A 820 -6.25 -24.92 8.70
C MET A 820 -7.50 -24.96 9.55
N SER A 821 -8.42 -25.89 9.25
CA SER A 821 -9.63 -26.09 10.06
C SER A 821 -9.93 -27.56 10.35
N LEU A 822 -10.66 -27.81 11.43
CA LEU A 822 -11.23 -29.11 11.78
C LEU A 822 -12.73 -29.16 11.48
N SER A 823 -13.29 -30.37 11.41
CA SER A 823 -14.72 -30.59 11.13
C SER A 823 -15.68 -29.97 12.17
N GLY A 824 -15.18 -29.58 13.35
CA GLY A 824 -15.94 -28.87 14.39
C GLY A 824 -15.79 -27.34 14.39
N GLY A 825 -15.28 -26.74 13.31
CA GLY A 825 -15.18 -25.27 13.17
C GLY A 825 -13.95 -24.62 13.83
N LEU A 826 -13.16 -25.36 14.60
CA LEU A 826 -11.87 -24.90 15.14
C LEU A 826 -10.92 -24.58 13.99
N ARG A 827 -10.46 -23.33 13.93
CA ARG A 827 -9.49 -22.82 12.95
C ARG A 827 -8.13 -22.55 13.60
N LYS A 828 -7.06 -22.74 12.83
CA LYS A 828 -5.69 -22.42 13.25
C LYS A 828 -4.93 -21.77 12.10
N VAL A 829 -4.13 -20.76 12.45
CA VAL A 829 -3.23 -20.05 11.53
C VAL A 829 -1.80 -20.19 12.04
N VAL A 830 -0.87 -20.47 11.14
CA VAL A 830 0.58 -20.55 11.42
C VAL A 830 1.34 -19.78 10.34
N GLU A 831 2.32 -18.97 10.75
CA GLU A 831 3.14 -18.16 9.83
C GLU A 831 4.64 -18.38 10.09
N PHE A 832 5.41 -18.43 9.00
CA PHE A 832 6.87 -18.54 9.02
C PHE A 832 7.49 -17.48 8.11
N GLY A 833 8.67 -16.98 8.49
CA GLY A 833 9.45 -16.02 7.69
C GLY A 833 10.69 -16.64 7.03
N GLY A 834 11.15 -16.04 5.93
CA GLY A 834 12.39 -16.45 5.26
C GLY A 834 12.26 -17.70 4.40
N PHE A 835 11.07 -18.00 3.90
CA PHE A 835 10.81 -19.08 2.94
C PHE A 835 11.48 -18.79 1.60
N THR A 836 12.29 -19.75 1.12
CA THR A 836 12.82 -19.80 -0.25
C THR A 836 12.69 -21.21 -0.81
N LEU A 837 12.50 -21.31 -2.13
CA LEU A 837 12.56 -22.55 -2.88
C LEU A 837 13.69 -22.45 -3.91
N ASP A 838 14.83 -23.06 -3.61
CA ASP A 838 16.01 -23.04 -4.49
C ASP A 838 16.20 -24.40 -5.19
N LEU A 839 16.56 -24.36 -6.48
CA LEU A 839 17.19 -25.48 -7.18
C LEU A 839 18.68 -25.46 -6.87
N THR A 840 19.20 -26.48 -6.19
CA THR A 840 20.66 -26.63 -6.05
C THR A 840 21.28 -26.90 -7.42
N GLN A 841 22.25 -26.07 -7.83
CA GLN A 841 23.01 -26.28 -9.07
C GLN A 841 23.49 -27.74 -9.17
N GLY A 842 23.02 -28.45 -10.20
CA GLY A 842 23.39 -29.84 -10.48
C GLY A 842 22.51 -30.93 -9.86
N ARG A 843 21.43 -30.60 -9.12
CA ARG A 843 20.41 -31.59 -8.70
C ARG A 843 19.01 -30.98 -8.76
N GLU A 844 18.15 -31.57 -9.58
CA GLU A 844 16.70 -31.32 -9.70
C GLU A 844 15.94 -31.67 -8.39
N MET A 845 16.16 -30.92 -7.30
CA MET A 845 15.42 -31.09 -6.05
C MET A 845 15.08 -29.74 -5.43
N ILE A 846 13.80 -29.54 -5.14
CA ILE A 846 13.24 -28.34 -4.49
C ILE A 846 13.44 -28.45 -2.97
N ARG A 847 14.10 -27.48 -2.33
CA ARG A 847 14.30 -27.46 -0.87
C ARG A 847 13.61 -26.27 -0.21
N MET A 848 13.04 -26.50 0.97
CA MET A 848 12.44 -25.45 1.81
C MET A 848 13.42 -24.96 2.88
N SER A 849 13.82 -23.69 2.83
CA SER A 849 14.59 -23.03 3.89
C SER A 849 13.66 -22.22 4.81
N MET A 850 13.86 -22.24 6.14
CA MET A 850 13.09 -21.45 7.12
C MET A 850 13.99 -20.91 8.24
N TYR A 851 13.84 -19.62 8.57
CA TYR A 851 14.73 -18.93 9.52
C TYR A 851 14.07 -18.60 10.88
N SER A 852 12.74 -18.56 11.00
CA SER A 852 12.01 -18.41 12.29
C SER A 852 10.54 -18.84 12.20
N ALA A 853 9.99 -19.38 13.31
CA ALA A 853 8.59 -19.75 13.46
C ALA A 853 7.89 -18.87 14.50
N TYR A 854 6.66 -18.41 14.24
CA TYR A 854 5.87 -17.63 15.19
C TYR A 854 4.46 -18.23 15.35
N SER A 855 4.00 -18.33 16.60
CA SER A 855 2.65 -18.80 16.96
C SER A 855 1.78 -17.64 17.42
N SER A 856 0.51 -17.64 17.03
CA SER A 856 -0.49 -16.59 17.32
C SER A 856 -0.85 -16.42 18.80
N THR A 857 -0.28 -17.20 19.72
CA THR A 857 -0.65 -17.19 21.15
C THR A 857 0.29 -16.40 22.06
N GLY A 858 1.27 -15.65 21.53
CA GLY A 858 2.09 -14.70 22.32
C GLY A 858 2.93 -15.33 23.44
N LYS A 859 3.04 -16.66 23.48
CA LYS A 859 3.84 -17.41 24.44
C LYS A 859 4.87 -18.21 23.64
N GLU A 860 6.15 -17.99 23.98
CA GLU A 860 7.33 -18.79 23.63
C GLU A 860 8.23 -18.27 22.48
N ARG A 861 9.53 -18.16 22.79
CA ARG A 861 10.64 -17.94 21.88
C ARG A 861 11.08 -19.28 21.28
N PHE A 862 11.42 -19.30 19.99
CA PHE A 862 12.31 -20.32 19.42
C PHE A 862 13.75 -19.77 19.39
N THR A 863 14.65 -20.35 20.19
CA THR A 863 16.10 -20.15 20.02
C THR A 863 16.67 -21.29 19.17
N SER A 864 17.51 -20.93 18.21
CA SER A 864 18.26 -21.86 17.36
C SER A 864 19.14 -22.80 18.20
N ALA A 865 18.73 -24.06 18.35
CA ALA A 865 19.59 -25.12 18.86
C ALA A 865 20.19 -25.88 17.67
N PHE A 866 21.30 -25.36 17.13
CA PHE A 866 22.25 -26.21 16.41
C PHE A 866 23.22 -26.79 17.43
N ASN A 867 23.05 -28.06 17.78
CA ASN A 867 24.20 -28.93 17.96
C ASN A 867 23.83 -30.36 17.53
N ARG A 868 24.70 -30.90 16.70
CA ARG A 868 24.57 -32.16 15.97
C ARG A 868 24.67 -33.34 16.97
N TYR A 869 23.85 -34.37 16.72
CA TYR A 869 23.84 -35.74 17.28
C TYR A 869 23.27 -36.00 18.68
N SER A 870 22.04 -36.54 18.71
CA SER A 870 21.75 -37.91 19.21
C SER A 870 20.27 -38.26 19.02
N LEU A 871 19.95 -39.07 18.01
CA LEU A 871 18.89 -40.07 18.13
C LEU A 871 19.55 -41.28 18.82
N PRO A 872 18.88 -42.09 19.68
CA PRO A 872 17.49 -42.53 19.49
C PRO A 872 16.65 -42.71 20.79
N ASP A 873 15.34 -42.39 20.76
CA ASP A 873 14.41 -42.87 21.79
C ASP A 873 13.03 -43.16 21.17
N LEU A 874 12.89 -44.35 20.59
CA LEU A 874 11.61 -45.08 20.47
C LEU A 874 11.74 -46.57 20.10
N THR A 875 12.95 -47.14 20.02
CA THR A 875 13.14 -48.59 19.84
C THR A 875 13.92 -49.28 20.97
N TRP A 876 14.23 -48.57 22.08
CA TRP A 876 15.06 -49.12 23.17
C TRP A 876 14.25 -49.65 24.38
N ASN A 877 13.05 -49.12 24.63
CA ASN A 877 12.23 -49.48 25.79
C ASN A 877 11.54 -50.87 25.71
N TYR A 878 11.62 -51.55 24.58
CA TYR A 878 11.19 -52.95 24.45
C TYR A 878 12.32 -53.95 24.77
N TRP A 879 13.59 -53.52 24.68
CA TRP A 879 14.76 -54.37 24.94
C TRP A 879 15.30 -54.23 26.37
N LEU A 880 15.23 -53.04 26.97
CA LEU A 880 15.73 -52.80 28.34
C LEU A 880 14.80 -53.26 29.49
N ARG A 881 13.63 -53.83 29.20
CA ARG A 881 12.83 -54.53 30.24
C ARG A 881 13.40 -55.91 30.60
N GLN A 882 14.48 -56.36 29.95
CA GLN A 882 15.05 -57.69 30.13
C GLN A 882 16.47 -57.72 30.75
N ASN A 883 17.16 -56.59 30.96
CA ASN A 883 18.52 -56.60 31.55
C ASN A 883 18.76 -55.41 32.49
N ASN A 884 18.89 -55.71 33.79
CA ASN A 884 19.27 -54.79 34.85
C ASN A 884 20.81 -54.67 34.94
N ALA A 885 21.40 -53.56 34.49
CA ALA A 885 22.70 -53.10 35.00
C ALA A 885 23.02 -51.67 34.52
N LEU A 886 23.65 -50.88 35.40
CA LEU A 886 24.32 -49.59 35.17
C LEU A 886 23.45 -48.32 35.26
N LYS A 887 23.22 -47.89 36.51
CA LYS A 887 23.02 -46.49 36.88
C LYS A 887 24.37 -45.88 37.27
N ASN A 888 24.64 -44.67 36.76
CA ASN A 888 25.68 -43.70 37.19
C ASN A 888 26.96 -43.64 36.35
N LEU A 889 27.01 -42.66 35.43
CA LEU A 889 28.26 -42.03 35.01
C LEU A 889 28.03 -40.50 34.93
N LEU A 890 28.90 -39.72 35.55
CA LEU A 890 28.84 -38.25 35.58
C LEU A 890 30.14 -37.70 34.98
N ILE A 891 30.08 -36.84 33.97
CA ILE A 891 31.24 -36.15 33.37
C ILE A 891 31.07 -34.64 33.57
N LYS A 892 32.07 -33.96 34.16
CA LYS A 892 32.14 -32.50 34.29
C LYS A 892 33.22 -31.94 33.35
N ILE A 893 32.88 -30.88 32.60
CA ILE A 893 33.82 -30.10 31.78
C ILE A 893 33.74 -28.64 32.25
N ARG A 894 34.89 -27.99 32.50
CA ARG A 894 35.00 -26.55 32.80
C ARG A 894 35.42 -25.77 31.55
N PRO A 895 34.98 -24.51 31.37
CA PRO A 895 35.49 -23.64 30.30
C PRO A 895 36.76 -22.88 30.73
N MET A 896 37.65 -22.60 29.77
CA MET A 896 38.75 -21.63 29.91
C MET A 896 38.76 -20.65 28.73
N ASP A 897 39.24 -19.44 29.01
CA ASP A 897 39.12 -18.21 28.24
C ASP A 897 39.84 -18.17 26.88
N PHE A 898 39.33 -17.28 26.03
CA PHE A 898 39.75 -17.02 24.65
C PHE A 898 41.04 -16.19 24.57
N THR A 899 41.98 -16.59 23.71
CA THR A 899 42.98 -15.67 23.12
C THR A 899 42.82 -15.60 21.61
N PRO A 900 42.82 -14.42 20.98
CA PRO A 900 42.57 -14.27 19.54
C PRO A 900 43.85 -14.54 18.74
N GLY A 901 43.78 -15.45 17.74
CA GLY A 901 44.85 -15.59 16.75
C GLY A 901 45.11 -16.95 16.12
N SER A 902 44.34 -18.01 16.39
CA SER A 902 44.54 -19.30 15.70
C SER A 902 43.24 -19.94 15.19
N ASN A 903 43.20 -20.27 13.89
CA ASN A 903 42.06 -20.88 13.18
C ASN A 903 42.06 -22.43 13.24
N ARG A 904 42.44 -23.04 14.37
CA ARG A 904 42.27 -24.50 14.58
C ARG A 904 41.88 -24.82 16.02
N LEU A 905 40.64 -25.28 16.22
CA LEU A 905 40.22 -26.01 17.42
C LEU A 905 40.93 -27.37 17.45
N LYS A 906 41.85 -27.57 18.39
CA LYS A 906 42.27 -28.90 18.84
C LYS A 906 41.60 -29.18 20.19
N THR A 907 40.68 -30.14 20.23
CA THR A 907 40.20 -30.71 21.49
C THR A 907 40.97 -32.00 21.75
N GLN A 908 41.74 -32.04 22.83
CA GLN A 908 42.41 -33.25 23.31
C GLN A 908 41.50 -33.91 24.34
N ILE A 909 40.94 -35.08 24.03
CA ILE A 909 40.19 -35.90 24.98
C ILE A 909 41.17 -36.95 25.52
N THR A 910 41.55 -36.82 26.78
CA THR A 910 42.34 -37.85 27.47
C THR A 910 41.37 -38.83 28.11
N LEU A 911 41.38 -40.08 27.63
CA LEU A 911 40.55 -41.17 28.15
C LEU A 911 41.49 -42.12 28.91
N ASN A 912 41.51 -42.02 30.24
CA ASN A 912 42.23 -42.99 31.05
C ASN A 912 41.34 -44.22 31.32
N GLN A 913 41.82 -45.37 30.85
CA GLN A 913 41.48 -46.73 31.26
C GLN A 913 41.41 -46.86 32.80
N CYS A 914 40.72 -47.82 33.43
CA CYS A 914 40.51 -49.20 33.06
C CYS A 914 39.37 -49.86 33.87
N TRP A 915 38.88 -50.98 33.33
CA TRP A 915 37.96 -51.96 33.90
C TRP A 915 38.42 -52.65 35.20
N LYS A 916 37.43 -53.07 36.00
CA LYS A 916 37.23 -54.36 36.72
C LYS A 916 36.25 -54.05 37.87
N ARG A 917 35.08 -54.68 38.01
CA ARG A 917 34.68 -56.07 37.79
C ARG A 917 33.19 -56.12 37.49
#